data_AF-A0A2E3Z327-F1
#
_entry.id   AF-A0A2E3Z327-F1
#
_cell.length_a   1.000
_cell.length_b   1.000
_cell.length_c   1.000
_cell.angle_alpha   90.00
_cell.angle_beta   90.00
_cell.angle_gamma   90.00
#
_symmetry.space_group_name_H-M   'P 1'
#
loop_
_entity.id
_entity.type
_entity.pdbx_description
1 polymer ?
#
loop_
_entity_poly.entity_id
_entity_poly.type
_entity_poly.pdbx_seq_one_letter_code
_entity_poly.pdbx_strand_id
1 'polypeptide(L)'
;MRASVQAFLGLSLLICLLPTSSAEAEIVEYGSLDLSMLAPVALAIAGSAILWKWILPISLGNLQVAFEIDDDLFEVHRLSKSRQETKELLNLPSVPFGVLSYLMAMGGIMLIVAELLIGPGTFYKPIVFVTAAAVLIPIVVSPIVTMYAQIRAMNKRLISQTVTTQLFGYLGTAFAMVMILSSILYYGWTVSNSGESFDSTMMIQWSGYALLVYMSPTIFAYGRIMGASWNTLLLSKWRTAKGWKTAIDPDTPRFLKRLISLFLVIFLSTMPIAAINGIVTLIHVLINEPANANRLLDVGGILGESIYTMVEDSEYIQQLISLKTLQEVLASYLMLNVAIVGLAFIFELTRNLFLGGQTFAGVGGVILAQPRDIRTEPEVQGRILFFGLAGFSGYVVLLLVLQTYKEFSGLMPYGSAVSEEMLLESTWEFIAAGQGIFLLTWLLSSTRFMHLRSLKFDLSPDERREGVIMAGGGDWMRDHIESAARADDISTLIAFQNEQIDGDRAVVRLEKARAKMIESALRGLWPRAIEEARKVLAQQRGDDDEARMIIATGHIACRRFDAAKEALRGMEQPEGYDEPELLALTMEWLDPWTGRVDNDDLYDWENNSTIDHLKDLQKRLKSWSPDTSLGDAHRDRLSLHAQLSSVAMLRAQRRSEDALDLCLDLVRTHPDSTLARIGCALCMIDLEQWFDALDVFEEVNESSPDDPRVRALSGILGFHAEPSELEVALAIGSDTDKATWIDDAPVNPFAALGARKGMDEALNANV
;
A
#
# COMPACT_ATOMS: atom_id res chain seq x y z
N MET A 1 16.23 -27.40 -26.86
CA MET A 1 17.54 -27.94 -27.29
C MET A 1 18.38 -26.95 -28.10
N ARG A 2 17.86 -26.27 -29.14
CA ARG A 2 18.64 -25.23 -29.86
C ARG A 2 18.95 -23.98 -29.01
N ALA A 3 18.00 -23.54 -28.19
CA ALA A 3 18.20 -22.39 -27.28
C ALA A 3 19.19 -22.69 -26.13
N SER A 4 19.27 -23.94 -25.67
CA SER A 4 20.19 -24.35 -24.59
C SER A 4 21.64 -24.45 -25.08
N VAL A 5 21.85 -24.85 -26.34
CA VAL A 5 23.18 -24.84 -26.98
C VAL A 5 23.63 -23.41 -27.28
N GLN A 6 22.72 -22.51 -27.65
CA GLN A 6 23.01 -21.08 -27.85
C GLN A 6 23.31 -20.35 -26.53
N ALA A 7 22.65 -20.71 -25.43
CA ALA A 7 22.94 -20.15 -24.11
C ALA A 7 24.29 -20.64 -23.55
N PHE A 8 24.64 -21.92 -23.75
CA PHE A 8 25.95 -22.46 -23.36
C PHE A 8 27.09 -21.93 -24.24
N LEU A 9 26.86 -21.76 -25.55
CA LEU A 9 27.81 -21.09 -26.44
C LEU A 9 27.98 -19.62 -26.07
N GLY A 10 26.89 -18.90 -25.74
CA GLY A 10 26.93 -17.52 -25.26
C GLY A 10 27.67 -17.36 -23.93
N LEU A 11 27.50 -18.29 -22.99
CA LEU A 11 28.23 -18.31 -21.73
C LEU A 11 29.72 -18.64 -21.93
N SER A 12 30.05 -19.56 -22.86
CA SER A 12 31.45 -19.87 -23.19
C SER A 12 32.15 -18.73 -23.93
N LEU A 13 31.41 -17.93 -24.71
CA LEU A 13 31.92 -16.75 -25.40
C LEU A 13 32.15 -15.59 -24.42
N LEU A 14 31.37 -15.52 -23.33
CA LEU A 14 31.55 -14.56 -22.23
C LEU A 14 32.79 -14.87 -21.38
N ILE A 15 33.14 -16.16 -21.21
CA ILE A 15 34.34 -16.60 -20.48
C ILE A 15 35.63 -16.36 -21.30
N CYS A 16 35.54 -16.30 -22.63
CA CYS A 16 36.66 -15.95 -23.51
C CYS A 16 36.90 -14.42 -23.65
N LEU A 17 36.09 -13.57 -23.01
CA LEU A 17 36.20 -12.10 -23.03
C LEU A 17 36.82 -11.55 -21.72
N LEU A 18 37.65 -12.33 -21.02
CA LEU A 18 38.47 -11.80 -19.95
C LEU A 18 39.50 -10.82 -20.54
N PRO A 19 39.55 -9.55 -20.09
CA PRO A 19 40.51 -8.59 -20.61
C PRO A 19 41.94 -9.02 -20.22
N THR A 20 42.79 -9.26 -21.21
CA THR A 20 44.21 -9.65 -21.04
C THR A 20 45.18 -8.48 -21.25
N SER A 21 44.72 -7.23 -21.12
CA SER A 21 45.55 -6.05 -21.30
C SER A 21 45.63 -5.20 -20.03
N SER A 22 46.80 -5.23 -19.40
CA SER A 22 47.25 -4.25 -18.41
C SER A 22 47.72 -2.99 -19.13
N ALA A 23 46.83 -2.04 -19.38
CA ALA A 23 47.18 -0.72 -19.89
C ALA A 23 46.36 0.35 -19.15
N GLU A 24 47.02 1.45 -18.82
CA GLU A 24 46.44 2.67 -18.23
C GLU A 24 45.34 3.24 -19.13
N ALA A 25 44.24 3.70 -18.54
CA ALA A 25 43.10 4.23 -19.30
C ALA A 25 43.46 5.53 -20.06
N GLU A 26 43.39 5.50 -21.39
CA GLU A 26 43.60 6.63 -22.30
C GLU A 26 42.26 7.36 -22.58
N ILE A 27 42.19 8.65 -22.26
CA ILE A 27 41.01 9.49 -22.51
C ILE A 27 41.18 10.25 -23.83
N VAL A 28 40.37 9.94 -24.82
CA VAL A 28 40.41 10.55 -26.15
C VAL A 28 39.61 11.86 -26.19
N GLU A 29 40.25 12.95 -26.66
CA GLU A 29 39.66 14.29 -26.73
C GLU A 29 38.68 14.50 -27.91
N TYR A 30 37.95 15.62 -27.88
CA TYR A 30 36.83 15.96 -28.78
C TYR A 30 37.13 15.93 -30.29
N GLY A 31 38.40 15.97 -30.70
CA GLY A 31 38.82 16.20 -32.09
C GLY A 31 38.91 14.96 -33.01
N SER A 32 38.92 13.75 -32.46
CA SER A 32 39.05 12.50 -33.24
C SER A 32 37.76 11.68 -33.19
N LEU A 33 36.77 12.08 -34.00
CA LEU A 33 35.54 11.30 -34.18
C LEU A 33 35.82 10.12 -35.11
N ASP A 34 36.07 8.95 -34.54
CA ASP A 34 36.00 7.70 -35.27
C ASP A 34 34.65 7.01 -34.99
N LEU A 35 33.99 6.49 -36.02
CA LEU A 35 32.64 5.91 -35.90
C LEU A 35 32.64 4.67 -34.99
N SER A 36 33.79 4.03 -34.86
CA SER A 36 34.07 2.91 -33.95
C SER A 36 33.91 3.28 -32.47
N MET A 37 34.23 4.53 -32.08
CA MET A 37 34.16 5.01 -30.69
C MET A 37 32.72 5.30 -30.21
N LEU A 38 31.75 5.37 -31.13
CA LEU A 38 30.32 5.52 -30.81
C LEU A 38 29.60 4.16 -30.65
N ALA A 39 30.28 3.04 -30.91
CA ALA A 39 29.71 1.70 -30.79
C ALA A 39 29.18 1.38 -29.37
N PRO A 40 29.84 1.76 -28.26
CA PRO A 40 29.31 1.56 -26.91
C PRO A 40 27.98 2.27 -26.66
N VAL A 41 27.82 3.49 -27.20
CA VAL A 41 26.57 4.26 -27.08
C VAL A 41 25.44 3.60 -27.87
N ALA A 42 25.72 3.15 -29.09
CA ALA A 42 24.73 2.44 -29.90
C ALA A 42 24.27 1.14 -29.20
N LEU A 43 25.20 0.41 -28.59
CA LEU A 43 24.90 -0.80 -27.81
C LEU A 43 24.07 -0.47 -26.55
N ALA A 44 24.44 0.58 -25.80
CA ALA A 44 23.72 1.00 -24.61
C ALA A 44 22.30 1.52 -24.93
N ILE A 45 22.11 2.23 -26.05
CA ILE A 45 20.79 2.67 -26.54
C ILE A 45 19.95 1.45 -26.96
N ALA A 46 20.54 0.51 -27.71
CA ALA A 46 19.85 -0.71 -28.09
C ALA A 46 19.44 -1.55 -26.86
N GLY A 47 20.34 -1.71 -25.90
CA GLY A 47 20.09 -2.38 -24.62
C GLY A 47 18.99 -1.70 -23.81
N SER A 48 19.04 -0.37 -23.70
CA SER A 48 18.02 0.43 -23.02
C SER A 48 16.65 0.34 -23.72
N ALA A 49 16.62 0.30 -25.05
CA ALA A 49 15.39 0.12 -25.82
C ALA A 49 14.79 -1.28 -25.63
N ILE A 50 15.63 -2.33 -25.53
CA ILE A 50 15.20 -3.69 -25.19
C ILE A 50 14.65 -3.73 -23.76
N LEU A 51 15.35 -3.09 -22.81
CA LEU A 51 14.91 -2.99 -21.43
C LEU A 51 13.54 -2.33 -21.33
N TRP A 52 13.37 -1.16 -21.95
CA TRP A 52 12.11 -0.41 -21.94
C TRP A 52 10.96 -1.17 -22.60
N LYS A 53 11.17 -1.68 -23.82
CA LYS A 53 10.07 -2.30 -24.58
C LYS A 53 9.72 -3.69 -24.08
N TRP A 54 10.69 -4.49 -23.64
CA TRP A 54 10.52 -5.93 -23.41
C TRP A 54 10.70 -6.32 -21.95
N ILE A 55 11.88 -6.07 -21.37
CA ILE A 55 12.22 -6.61 -20.05
C ILE A 55 11.38 -5.96 -18.95
N LEU A 56 11.22 -4.63 -18.98
CA LEU A 56 10.47 -3.88 -17.98
C LEU A 56 9.00 -4.35 -17.90
N PRO A 57 8.22 -4.39 -19.01
CA PRO A 57 6.86 -4.93 -18.97
C PRO A 57 6.77 -6.40 -18.56
N ILE A 58 7.77 -7.24 -18.89
CA ILE A 58 7.76 -8.66 -18.49
C ILE A 58 8.04 -8.80 -17.00
N SER A 59 8.99 -8.03 -16.47
CA SER A 59 9.39 -8.05 -15.06
C SER A 59 8.29 -7.57 -14.12
N LEU A 60 7.49 -6.58 -14.55
CA LEU A 60 6.32 -6.04 -13.86
C LEU A 60 4.99 -6.73 -14.24
N GLY A 61 5.01 -7.82 -15.01
CA GLY A 61 3.79 -8.58 -15.29
C GLY A 61 3.29 -9.34 -14.05
N ASN A 62 2.00 -9.66 -13.96
CA ASN A 62 1.42 -10.39 -12.82
C ASN A 62 1.54 -9.62 -11.48
N LEU A 63 1.42 -8.29 -11.49
CA LEU A 63 1.27 -7.51 -10.26
C LEU A 63 0.00 -7.95 -9.54
N GLN A 64 0.11 -8.11 -8.23
CA GLN A 64 -0.94 -8.64 -7.37
C GLN A 64 -1.06 -7.80 -6.12
N VAL A 65 -2.26 -7.81 -5.55
CA VAL A 65 -2.59 -7.14 -4.29
C VAL A 65 -3.29 -8.16 -3.41
N ALA A 66 -2.87 -8.24 -2.15
CA ALA A 66 -3.54 -9.07 -1.16
C ALA A 66 -4.10 -8.19 -0.04
N PHE A 67 -5.36 -8.38 0.29
CA PHE A 67 -5.97 -7.74 1.45
C PHE A 67 -6.79 -8.73 2.26
N GLU A 68 -6.86 -8.46 3.55
CA GLU A 68 -7.63 -9.25 4.51
C GLU A 68 -9.11 -8.90 4.39
N ILE A 69 -9.93 -9.94 4.33
CA ILE A 69 -11.40 -9.85 4.29
C ILE A 69 -12.00 -10.35 5.58
N ASP A 70 -11.43 -11.44 6.10
CA ASP A 70 -11.88 -12.17 7.27
C ASP A 70 -10.65 -12.69 8.03
N ASP A 71 -10.82 -13.09 9.29
CA ASP A 71 -9.71 -13.44 10.19
C ASP A 71 -8.76 -14.48 9.55
N ASP A 72 -7.50 -14.11 9.37
CA ASP A 72 -6.43 -14.91 8.74
C ASP A 72 -6.68 -15.31 7.27
N LEU A 73 -7.68 -14.73 6.60
CA LEU A 73 -8.05 -15.00 5.20
C LEU A 73 -7.82 -13.78 4.30
N PHE A 74 -6.90 -13.95 3.35
CA PHE A 74 -6.53 -12.94 2.36
C PHE A 74 -7.02 -13.32 0.98
N GLU A 75 -7.67 -12.41 0.27
CA GLU A 75 -7.93 -12.55 -1.17
C GLU A 75 -6.80 -11.89 -1.98
N VAL A 76 -6.34 -12.60 -3.01
CA VAL A 76 -5.26 -12.14 -3.89
C VAL A 76 -5.83 -11.80 -5.27
N HIS A 77 -5.81 -10.51 -5.59
CA HIS A 77 -6.32 -9.97 -6.84
C HIS A 77 -5.18 -9.65 -7.80
N ARG A 78 -5.40 -9.87 -9.10
CA ARG A 78 -4.42 -9.56 -10.15
C ARG A 78 -4.68 -8.15 -10.69
N LEU A 79 -3.66 -7.30 -10.67
CA LEU A 79 -3.69 -5.95 -11.28
C LEU A 79 -3.28 -5.97 -12.75
N SER A 80 -2.34 -6.84 -13.12
CA SER A 80 -1.90 -7.01 -14.50
C SER A 80 -1.77 -8.48 -14.84
N LYS A 81 -2.32 -8.90 -15.98
CA LYS A 81 -2.19 -10.24 -16.55
C LYS A 81 -1.55 -10.16 -17.92
N SER A 82 -1.92 -9.16 -18.72
CA SER A 82 -1.37 -8.94 -20.04
C SER A 82 -0.22 -7.93 -20.06
N ARG A 83 0.61 -8.02 -21.11
CA ARG A 83 1.66 -7.02 -21.39
C ARG A 83 1.04 -5.64 -21.68
N GLN A 84 -0.20 -5.60 -22.15
CA GLN A 84 -0.91 -4.36 -22.47
C GLN A 84 -1.36 -3.67 -21.19
N GLU A 85 -2.02 -4.39 -20.27
CA GLU A 85 -2.37 -3.86 -18.93
C GLU A 85 -1.13 -3.37 -18.18
N THR A 86 -0.02 -4.10 -18.26
CA THR A 86 1.23 -3.65 -17.62
C THR A 86 1.76 -2.35 -18.23
N LYS A 87 1.57 -2.13 -19.55
CA LYS A 87 1.91 -0.86 -20.19
C LYS A 87 0.97 0.27 -19.79
N GLU A 88 -0.32 -0.02 -19.61
CA GLU A 88 -1.30 0.95 -19.11
C GLU A 88 -0.90 1.43 -17.71
N LEU A 89 -0.49 0.51 -16.82
CA LEU A 89 0.06 0.84 -15.50
C LEU A 89 1.34 1.69 -15.59
N LEU A 90 2.22 1.41 -16.56
CA LEU A 90 3.45 2.18 -16.78
C LEU A 90 3.20 3.58 -17.37
N ASN A 91 2.03 3.79 -17.99
CA ASN A 91 1.62 5.07 -18.57
C ASN A 91 0.83 5.95 -17.60
N LEU A 92 0.56 5.47 -16.37
CA LEU A 92 -0.08 6.27 -15.33
C LEU A 92 0.70 7.56 -15.04
N PRO A 93 0.02 8.63 -14.61
CA PRO A 93 0.69 9.89 -14.31
C PRO A 93 1.82 9.70 -13.29
N SER A 94 2.93 10.40 -13.50
CA SER A 94 4.20 10.31 -12.73
C SER A 94 5.06 9.06 -12.96
N VAL A 95 4.50 7.91 -13.37
CA VAL A 95 5.28 6.67 -13.60
C VAL A 95 6.34 6.81 -14.70
N PRO A 96 6.09 7.49 -15.84
CA PRO A 96 7.09 7.67 -16.88
C PRO A 96 8.40 8.31 -16.38
N PHE A 97 8.34 9.22 -15.40
CA PHE A 97 9.54 9.81 -14.80
C PHE A 97 10.34 8.78 -14.00
N GLY A 98 9.65 7.87 -13.30
CA GLY A 98 10.31 6.78 -12.58
C GLY A 98 10.92 5.75 -13.52
N VAL A 99 10.22 5.41 -14.61
CA VAL A 99 10.74 4.58 -15.69
C VAL A 99 11.97 5.23 -16.32
N LEU A 100 11.94 6.53 -16.59
CA LEU A 100 13.09 7.26 -17.12
C LEU A 100 14.28 7.21 -16.18
N SER A 101 14.09 7.47 -14.88
CA SER A 101 15.15 7.36 -13.87
C SER A 101 15.79 5.97 -13.87
N TYR A 102 14.98 4.91 -13.90
CA TYR A 102 15.46 3.54 -13.99
C TYR A 102 16.20 3.24 -15.31
N LEU A 103 15.70 3.73 -16.45
CA LEU A 103 16.36 3.53 -17.75
C LEU A 103 17.66 4.32 -17.87
N MET A 104 17.76 5.50 -17.28
CA MET A 104 19.00 6.28 -17.21
C MET A 104 20.03 5.55 -16.35
N ALA A 105 19.63 5.10 -15.17
CA ALA A 105 20.41 4.27 -14.27
C ALA A 105 21.02 3.04 -14.98
N MET A 106 20.14 2.23 -15.58
CA MET A 106 20.54 1.00 -16.28
C MET A 106 21.29 1.27 -17.57
N GLY A 107 20.92 2.33 -18.30
CA GLY A 107 21.62 2.77 -19.51
C GLY A 107 23.05 3.20 -19.19
N GLY A 108 23.26 3.92 -18.08
CA GLY A 108 24.59 4.29 -17.58
C GLY A 108 25.44 3.06 -17.25
N ILE A 109 24.88 2.08 -16.54
CA ILE A 109 25.58 0.81 -16.26
C ILE A 109 25.90 0.06 -17.56
N MET A 110 24.93 -0.07 -18.47
CA MET A 110 25.15 -0.75 -19.75
C MET A 110 26.22 -0.06 -20.58
N LEU A 111 26.33 1.26 -20.49
CA LEU A 111 27.36 2.03 -21.16
C LEU A 111 28.74 1.73 -20.56
N ILE A 112 28.88 1.73 -19.22
CA ILE A 112 30.11 1.31 -18.53
C ILE A 112 30.52 -0.11 -18.97
N VAL A 113 29.58 -1.05 -18.96
CA VAL A 113 29.83 -2.44 -19.37
C VAL A 113 30.20 -2.53 -20.85
N ALA A 114 29.53 -1.77 -21.72
CA ALA A 114 29.82 -1.75 -23.16
C ALA A 114 31.22 -1.18 -23.46
N GLU A 115 31.66 -0.14 -22.74
CA GLU A 115 33.00 0.42 -22.86
C GLU A 115 34.07 -0.59 -22.44
N LEU A 116 33.87 -1.26 -21.31
CA LEU A 116 34.78 -2.31 -20.82
C LEU A 116 34.86 -3.53 -21.77
N LEU A 117 33.78 -3.87 -22.47
CA LEU A 117 33.74 -5.01 -23.39
C LEU A 117 34.34 -4.72 -24.78
N ILE A 118 34.20 -3.51 -25.31
CA ILE A 118 34.57 -3.17 -26.69
C ILE A 118 36.02 -2.67 -26.79
N GLY A 119 36.49 -1.92 -25.79
CA GLY A 119 37.81 -1.29 -25.81
C GLY A 119 38.32 -1.03 -24.39
N PRO A 120 38.84 -2.07 -23.68
CA PRO A 120 39.33 -1.91 -22.32
C PRO A 120 40.46 -0.87 -22.30
N GLY A 121 40.24 0.23 -21.56
CA GLY A 121 41.23 1.29 -21.38
C GLY A 121 41.16 2.46 -22.38
N THR A 122 40.22 2.55 -23.31
CA THR A 122 40.05 3.77 -24.16
C THR A 122 38.68 4.39 -23.95
N PHE A 123 38.63 5.61 -23.39
CA PHE A 123 37.38 6.31 -23.09
C PHE A 123 37.23 7.59 -23.91
N TYR A 124 36.10 7.74 -24.60
CA TYR A 124 35.80 8.98 -25.31
C TYR A 124 35.16 9.99 -24.36
N LYS A 125 35.79 11.15 -24.19
CA LYS A 125 35.42 12.15 -23.17
C LYS A 125 33.93 12.57 -23.20
N PRO A 126 33.28 12.81 -24.36
CA PRO A 126 31.83 13.09 -24.40
C PRO A 126 30.96 11.96 -23.87
N ILE A 127 31.35 10.70 -24.12
CA ILE A 127 30.62 9.52 -23.67
C ILE A 127 30.72 9.40 -22.15
N VAL A 128 31.90 9.63 -21.57
CA VAL A 128 32.10 9.66 -20.11
C VAL A 128 31.16 10.68 -19.44
N PHE A 129 30.96 11.87 -20.02
CA PHE A 129 29.98 12.84 -19.50
C PHE A 129 28.53 12.35 -19.60
N VAL A 130 28.16 11.68 -20.68
CA VAL A 130 26.83 11.08 -20.83
C VAL A 130 26.61 9.98 -19.80
N THR A 131 27.60 9.11 -19.60
CA THR A 131 27.59 8.06 -18.58
C THR A 131 27.47 8.65 -17.18
N ALA A 132 28.27 9.67 -16.88
CA ALA A 132 28.23 10.36 -15.60
C ALA A 132 26.85 11.00 -15.35
N ALA A 133 26.26 11.67 -16.36
CA ALA A 133 24.92 12.23 -16.23
C ALA A 133 23.84 11.13 -16.02
N ALA A 134 23.93 10.03 -16.77
CA ALA A 134 23.00 8.91 -16.68
C ALA A 134 23.05 8.20 -15.31
N VAL A 135 24.21 8.22 -14.65
CA VAL A 135 24.42 7.66 -13.30
C VAL A 135 24.07 8.67 -12.19
N LEU A 136 24.55 9.91 -12.28
CA LEU A 136 24.40 10.92 -11.22
C LEU A 136 22.94 11.38 -11.07
N ILE A 137 22.19 11.53 -12.16
CA ILE A 137 20.80 12.00 -12.09
C ILE A 137 19.93 11.06 -11.23
N PRO A 138 19.89 9.73 -11.48
CA PRO A 138 19.19 8.79 -10.60
C PRO A 138 19.68 8.80 -9.15
N ILE A 139 20.99 8.93 -8.91
CA ILE A 139 21.57 8.99 -7.56
C ILE A 139 21.06 10.22 -6.80
N VAL A 140 20.95 11.38 -7.47
CA VAL A 140 20.42 12.61 -6.87
C VAL A 140 18.90 12.53 -6.66
N VAL A 141 18.14 12.02 -7.63
CA VAL A 141 16.67 11.99 -7.57
C VAL A 141 16.15 10.98 -6.54
N SER A 142 16.82 9.84 -6.40
CA SER A 142 16.37 8.70 -5.59
C SER A 142 16.11 9.04 -4.11
N PRO A 143 16.99 9.74 -3.37
CA PRO A 143 16.73 10.17 -1.99
C PRO A 143 15.60 11.15 -1.81
N ILE A 144 15.43 12.09 -2.75
CA ILE A 144 14.35 13.07 -2.70
C ILE A 144 13.01 12.37 -2.83
N VAL A 145 12.89 11.46 -3.80
CA VAL A 145 11.67 10.67 -4.03
C VAL A 145 11.34 9.79 -2.82
N THR A 146 12.34 9.10 -2.27
CA THR A 146 12.12 8.19 -1.14
C THR A 146 11.76 8.93 0.15
N MET A 147 12.41 10.05 0.43
CA MET A 147 12.11 10.89 1.59
C MET A 147 10.69 11.48 1.51
N TYR A 148 10.32 12.04 0.36
CA TYR A 148 8.97 12.58 0.15
C TYR A 148 7.88 11.50 0.32
N ALA A 149 8.09 10.32 -0.26
CA ALA A 149 7.16 9.21 -0.12
C ALA A 149 6.99 8.75 1.33
N GLN A 150 8.09 8.70 2.11
CA GLN A 150 8.04 8.32 3.52
C GLN A 150 7.33 9.36 4.39
N ILE A 151 7.61 10.65 4.19
CA ILE A 151 6.93 11.75 4.90
C ILE A 151 5.43 11.70 4.61
N ARG A 152 5.06 11.49 3.34
CA ARG A 152 3.66 11.39 2.94
C ARG A 152 2.97 10.17 3.55
N ALA A 153 3.65 9.03 3.60
CA ALA A 153 3.10 7.81 4.21
C ALA A 153 2.84 7.97 5.74
N MET A 154 3.59 8.83 6.42
CA MET A 154 3.31 9.19 7.82
C MET A 154 2.02 10.01 7.97
N ASN A 155 1.67 10.81 6.96
CA ASN A 155 0.44 11.58 6.90
C ASN A 155 -0.69 10.75 6.29
N LYS A 156 -1.29 9.87 7.10
CA LYS A 156 -2.41 8.96 6.74
C LYS A 156 -3.71 9.63 6.22
N ARG A 157 -3.72 10.94 6.00
CA ARG A 157 -4.95 11.76 5.86
C ARG A 157 -5.28 12.25 4.44
N LEU A 158 -4.43 12.02 3.43
CA LEU A 158 -4.65 12.57 2.08
C LEU A 158 -4.39 11.51 1.00
N ILE A 159 -5.48 10.92 0.47
CA ILE A 159 -5.43 9.89 -0.57
C ILE A 159 -4.96 10.52 -1.89
N SER A 160 -5.45 11.72 -2.23
CA SER A 160 -4.98 12.57 -3.32
C SER A 160 -4.55 13.98 -2.83
N GLN A 161 -3.65 14.62 -3.56
CA GLN A 161 -3.17 15.98 -3.31
C GLN A 161 -3.13 16.72 -4.64
N THR A 162 -3.48 18.01 -4.64
CA THR A 162 -3.38 18.85 -5.84
C THR A 162 -1.96 18.84 -6.41
N VAL A 163 -1.82 18.92 -7.73
CA VAL A 163 -0.50 18.90 -8.40
C VAL A 163 0.45 19.97 -7.82
N THR A 164 -0.09 21.13 -7.43
CA THR A 164 0.66 22.22 -6.80
C THR A 164 1.24 21.81 -5.44
N THR A 165 0.43 21.24 -4.55
CA THR A 165 0.91 20.80 -3.22
C THR A 165 1.96 19.68 -3.33
N GLN A 166 1.80 18.78 -4.30
CA GLN A 166 2.79 17.73 -4.57
C GLN A 166 4.13 18.34 -5.02
N LEU A 167 4.10 19.30 -5.95
CA LEU A 167 5.30 19.96 -6.46
C LEU A 167 6.02 20.77 -5.37
N PHE A 168 5.28 21.52 -4.55
CA PHE A 168 5.85 22.22 -3.39
C PHE A 168 6.47 21.24 -2.38
N GLY A 169 5.84 20.09 -2.15
CA GLY A 169 6.38 19.03 -1.30
C GLY A 169 7.70 18.46 -1.82
N TYR A 170 7.80 18.17 -3.11
CA TYR A 170 9.05 17.71 -3.74
C TYR A 170 10.15 18.78 -3.70
N LEU A 171 9.83 20.05 -3.99
CA LEU A 171 10.81 21.14 -3.92
C LEU A 171 11.30 21.39 -2.49
N GLY A 172 10.38 21.36 -1.51
CA GLY A 172 10.72 21.52 -0.10
C GLY A 172 11.62 20.39 0.43
N THR A 173 11.32 19.14 0.07
CA THR A 173 12.17 17.98 0.42
C THR A 173 13.52 18.02 -0.28
N ALA A 174 13.58 18.38 -1.57
CA ALA A 174 14.83 18.56 -2.30
C ALA A 174 15.72 19.63 -1.66
N PHE A 175 15.15 20.79 -1.33
CA PHE A 175 15.88 21.87 -0.67
C PHE A 175 16.44 21.42 0.69
N ALA A 176 15.63 20.73 1.50
CA ALA A 176 16.07 20.20 2.79
C ALA A 176 17.23 19.20 2.64
N MET A 177 17.15 18.28 1.67
CA MET A 177 18.22 17.30 1.43
C MET A 177 19.52 17.96 0.95
N VAL A 178 19.43 18.93 0.04
CA VAL A 178 20.60 19.69 -0.44
C VAL A 178 21.22 20.51 0.69
N MET A 179 20.42 21.09 1.57
CA MET A 179 20.91 21.81 2.76
C MET A 179 21.68 20.90 3.71
N ILE A 180 21.18 19.68 3.96
CA ILE A 180 21.89 18.69 4.80
C ILE A 180 23.23 18.30 4.16
N LEU A 181 23.21 17.95 2.86
CA LEU A 181 24.42 17.61 2.11
C LEU A 181 25.45 18.75 2.17
N SER A 182 25.01 19.98 1.89
CA SER A 182 25.87 21.16 1.88
C SER A 182 26.46 21.47 3.26
N SER A 183 25.69 21.23 4.33
CA SER A 183 26.15 21.45 5.71
C SER A 183 27.27 20.48 6.09
N ILE A 184 27.13 19.19 5.72
CA ILE A 184 28.16 18.17 5.99
C ILE A 184 29.41 18.44 5.17
N LEU A 185 29.27 18.77 3.88
CA LEU A 185 30.41 19.13 3.03
C LEU A 185 31.11 20.41 3.50
N TYR A 186 30.36 21.40 3.98
CA TYR A 186 30.93 22.61 4.56
C TYR A 186 31.74 22.29 5.82
N TYR A 187 31.22 21.43 6.71
CA TYR A 187 31.96 20.97 7.88
C TYR A 187 33.21 20.16 7.49
N GLY A 188 33.12 19.26 6.50
CA GLY A 188 34.28 18.54 5.98
C GLY A 188 35.35 19.47 5.42
N TRP A 189 34.94 20.52 4.71
CA TRP A 189 35.85 21.53 4.17
C TRP A 189 36.54 22.34 5.27
N THR A 190 35.82 22.75 6.33
CA THR A 190 36.44 23.50 7.45
C THR A 190 37.43 22.64 8.23
N VAL A 191 37.15 21.36 8.41
CA VAL A 191 38.05 20.43 9.09
C VAL A 191 39.28 20.12 8.22
N SER A 192 39.11 19.84 6.94
CA SER A 192 40.22 19.59 5.99
C SER A 192 41.13 20.82 5.80
N ASN A 193 40.58 22.03 5.96
CA ASN A 193 41.31 23.30 5.84
C ASN A 193 41.83 23.85 7.19
N SER A 194 41.76 23.06 8.27
CA SER A 194 42.19 23.48 9.61
C SER A 194 43.71 23.31 9.88
N GLY A 195 44.42 22.57 9.01
CA GLY A 195 45.88 22.39 9.06
C GLY A 195 46.68 23.36 8.17
N GLU A 196 48.02 23.25 8.16
CA GLU A 196 48.91 24.06 7.31
C GLU A 196 48.79 23.73 5.80
N SER A 197 48.28 22.54 5.47
CA SER A 197 48.01 22.07 4.10
C SER A 197 46.64 21.41 4.01
N PHE A 198 45.95 21.60 2.89
CA PHE A 198 44.65 20.97 2.62
C PHE A 198 44.79 19.45 2.56
N ASP A 199 44.17 18.73 3.50
CA ASP A 199 44.16 17.27 3.50
C ASP A 199 43.06 16.75 2.56
N SER A 200 43.48 16.33 1.36
CA SER A 200 42.58 15.78 0.34
C SER A 200 41.94 14.46 0.76
N THR A 201 42.61 13.65 1.58
CA THR A 201 42.08 12.34 2.02
C THR A 201 40.92 12.54 2.99
N MET A 202 41.07 13.47 3.94
CA MET A 202 40.01 13.80 4.90
C MET A 202 38.77 14.39 4.21
N MET A 203 38.96 15.23 3.18
CA MET A 203 37.84 15.77 2.40
C MET A 203 37.07 14.66 1.65
N ILE A 204 37.79 13.67 1.10
CA ILE A 204 37.15 12.52 0.42
C ILE A 204 36.34 11.69 1.42
N GLN A 205 36.84 11.44 2.64
CA GLN A 205 36.07 10.74 3.69
C GLN A 205 34.78 11.47 4.05
N TRP A 206 34.84 12.78 4.31
CA TRP A 206 33.65 13.59 4.60
C TRP A 206 32.68 13.66 3.42
N SER A 207 33.18 13.60 2.19
CA SER A 207 32.31 13.48 1.01
C SER A 207 31.58 12.13 0.95
N GLY A 208 32.24 11.05 1.38
CA GLY A 208 31.64 9.72 1.56
C GLY A 208 30.52 9.74 2.61
N TYR A 209 30.77 10.34 3.77
CA TYR A 209 29.75 10.52 4.82
C TYR A 209 28.59 11.40 4.38
N ALA A 210 28.87 12.49 3.66
CA ALA A 210 27.84 13.36 3.10
C ALA A 210 26.95 12.60 2.11
N LEU A 211 27.55 11.78 1.25
CA LEU A 211 26.83 10.92 0.31
C LEU A 211 26.02 9.84 1.04
N LEU A 212 26.57 9.22 2.08
CA LEU A 212 25.87 8.21 2.88
C LEU A 212 24.65 8.80 3.58
N VAL A 213 24.77 9.97 4.21
CA VAL A 213 23.64 10.67 4.83
C VAL A 213 22.62 11.10 3.79
N TYR A 214 23.06 11.62 2.64
CA TYR A 214 22.17 11.98 1.54
C TYR A 214 21.38 10.77 1.02
N MET A 215 22.04 9.62 0.87
CA MET A 215 21.42 8.37 0.42
C MET A 215 20.59 7.68 1.51
N SER A 216 20.71 8.09 2.77
CA SER A 216 20.08 7.42 3.90
C SER A 216 18.57 7.15 3.72
N PRO A 217 17.71 8.06 3.18
CA PRO A 217 16.29 7.76 3.02
C PRO A 217 16.03 6.55 2.09
N THR A 218 16.86 6.36 1.07
CA THR A 218 16.77 5.23 0.13
C THR A 218 17.21 3.94 0.77
N ILE A 219 18.31 3.98 1.53
CA ILE A 219 18.87 2.85 2.27
C ILE A 219 17.87 2.40 3.35
N PHE A 220 17.27 3.35 4.08
CA PHE A 220 16.22 3.08 5.06
C PHE A 220 14.99 2.45 4.44
N ALA A 221 14.48 3.01 3.33
CA ALA A 221 13.36 2.41 2.60
C ALA A 221 13.67 0.98 2.20
N TYR A 222 14.79 0.77 1.50
CA TYR A 222 15.18 -0.52 0.96
C TYR A 222 15.37 -1.58 2.05
N GLY A 223 16.15 -1.26 3.10
CA GLY A 223 16.41 -2.16 4.21
C GLY A 223 15.14 -2.53 4.99
N ARG A 224 14.26 -1.56 5.28
CA ARG A 224 13.01 -1.82 6.00
C ARG A 224 12.01 -2.62 5.18
N ILE A 225 11.82 -2.27 3.91
CA ILE A 225 10.89 -2.97 3.01
C ILE A 225 11.34 -4.41 2.82
N MET A 226 12.65 -4.63 2.61
CA MET A 226 13.20 -5.96 2.45
C MET A 226 13.15 -6.77 3.75
N GLY A 227 13.58 -6.20 4.87
CA GLY A 227 13.59 -6.89 6.16
C GLY A 227 12.20 -7.32 6.61
N ALA A 228 11.19 -6.46 6.41
CA ALA A 228 9.79 -6.78 6.70
C ALA A 228 9.20 -7.83 5.74
N SER A 229 9.65 -7.87 4.49
CA SER A 229 9.11 -8.77 3.48
C SER A 229 9.84 -10.11 3.34
N TRP A 230 10.98 -10.26 4.01
CA TRP A 230 11.83 -11.45 3.93
C TRP A 230 11.06 -12.74 4.20
N ASN A 231 10.18 -12.75 5.21
CA ASN A 231 9.34 -13.91 5.54
C ASN A 231 8.45 -14.33 4.37
N THR A 232 7.74 -13.37 3.77
CA THR A 232 6.84 -13.60 2.62
C THR A 232 7.62 -14.07 1.41
N LEU A 233 8.73 -13.40 1.11
CA LEU A 233 9.57 -13.72 -0.05
C LEU A 233 10.16 -15.12 0.09
N LEU A 234 10.79 -15.45 1.22
CA LEU A 234 11.38 -16.76 1.44
C LEU A 234 10.33 -17.87 1.33
N LEU A 235 9.21 -17.73 2.03
CA LEU A 235 8.16 -18.73 2.04
C LEU A 235 7.48 -18.86 0.68
N SER A 236 7.25 -17.75 -0.03
CA SER A 236 6.71 -17.77 -1.39
C SER A 236 7.67 -18.45 -2.36
N LYS A 237 8.95 -18.05 -2.39
CA LYS A 237 9.92 -18.65 -3.32
C LYS A 237 10.19 -20.12 -3.00
N TRP A 238 10.15 -20.52 -1.73
CA TRP A 238 10.23 -21.93 -1.32
C TRP A 238 9.03 -22.75 -1.81
N ARG A 239 7.81 -22.22 -1.68
CA ARG A 239 6.59 -22.84 -2.22
C ARG A 239 6.65 -22.93 -3.76
N THR A 240 7.11 -21.87 -4.44
CA THR A 240 7.31 -21.86 -5.89
C THR A 240 8.36 -22.90 -6.33
N ALA A 241 9.48 -23.05 -5.60
CA ALA A 241 10.50 -24.06 -5.86
C ALA A 241 9.92 -25.50 -5.76
N LYS A 242 9.05 -25.74 -4.77
CA LYS A 242 8.28 -26.99 -4.61
C LYS A 242 7.22 -27.22 -5.68
N GLY A 243 6.86 -26.18 -6.46
CA GLY A 243 5.85 -26.25 -7.51
C GLY A 243 4.44 -25.85 -7.08
N TRP A 244 4.29 -25.29 -5.89
CA TRP A 244 3.00 -24.82 -5.38
C TRP A 244 2.69 -23.41 -5.89
N LYS A 245 1.39 -23.10 -6.02
CA LYS A 245 0.92 -21.73 -6.30
C LYS A 245 1.08 -20.87 -5.05
N THR A 246 1.36 -19.58 -5.24
CA THR A 246 1.58 -18.62 -4.15
C THR A 246 0.90 -17.28 -4.46
N ALA A 247 0.77 -16.42 -3.46
CA ALA A 247 0.22 -15.07 -3.61
C ALA A 247 1.09 -14.13 -4.47
N ILE A 248 2.36 -14.47 -4.70
CA ILE A 248 3.23 -13.74 -5.63
C ILE A 248 3.20 -14.40 -7.02
N ASP A 249 3.11 -15.73 -7.07
CA ASP A 249 3.10 -16.54 -8.29
C ASP A 249 1.87 -17.48 -8.32
N PRO A 250 0.72 -17.01 -8.84
CA PRO A 250 -0.55 -17.76 -8.80
C PRO A 250 -0.64 -18.81 -9.91
N ASP A 251 0.13 -18.64 -10.98
CA ASP A 251 0.21 -19.61 -12.08
C ASP A 251 1.19 -20.73 -11.73
N THR A 252 0.95 -21.94 -12.27
CA THR A 252 1.82 -23.09 -12.01
C THR A 252 3.25 -22.82 -12.52
N PRO A 253 4.28 -22.89 -11.66
CA PRO A 253 5.62 -22.50 -12.06
C PRO A 253 6.25 -23.54 -12.99
N ARG A 254 6.71 -23.06 -14.15
CA ARG A 254 7.51 -23.87 -15.10
C ARG A 254 8.86 -24.25 -14.48
N PHE A 255 9.49 -25.30 -15.01
CA PHE A 255 10.79 -25.81 -14.51
C PHE A 255 11.84 -24.71 -14.31
N LEU A 256 12.02 -23.82 -15.30
CA LEU A 256 12.98 -22.73 -15.21
C LEU A 256 12.67 -21.77 -14.04
N LYS A 257 11.39 -21.44 -13.83
CA LYS A 257 10.95 -20.57 -12.74
C LYS A 257 11.16 -21.22 -11.38
N ARG A 258 11.03 -22.55 -11.29
CA ARG A 258 11.33 -23.32 -10.08
C ARG A 258 12.82 -23.28 -9.75
N LEU A 259 13.69 -23.42 -10.77
CA LEU A 259 15.15 -23.33 -10.60
C LEU A 259 15.57 -21.93 -10.16
N ILE A 260 15.06 -20.88 -10.82
CA ILE A 260 15.33 -19.48 -10.43
C ILE A 260 14.84 -19.21 -9.00
N SER A 261 13.67 -19.74 -8.63
CA SER A 261 13.11 -19.58 -7.28
C SER A 261 13.95 -20.33 -6.24
N LEU A 262 14.46 -21.52 -6.57
CA LEU A 262 15.38 -22.26 -5.69
C LEU A 262 16.69 -21.48 -5.48
N PHE A 263 17.25 -20.94 -6.56
CA PHE A 263 18.41 -20.06 -6.49
C PHE A 263 18.13 -18.88 -5.56
N LEU A 264 17.03 -18.14 -5.77
CA LEU A 264 16.64 -17.02 -4.91
C LEU A 264 16.43 -17.40 -3.44
N VAL A 265 15.89 -18.59 -3.16
CA VAL A 265 15.74 -19.09 -1.77
C VAL A 265 17.11 -19.21 -1.09
N ILE A 266 18.14 -19.71 -1.80
CA ILE A 266 19.48 -19.83 -1.24
C ILE A 266 20.01 -18.44 -0.85
N PHE A 267 19.94 -17.46 -1.75
CA PHE A 267 20.38 -16.09 -1.44
C PHE A 267 19.59 -15.45 -0.30
N LEU A 268 18.25 -15.57 -0.31
CA LEU A 268 17.41 -15.05 0.76
C LEU A 268 17.75 -15.71 2.11
N SER A 269 18.04 -17.01 2.12
CA SER A 269 18.40 -17.73 3.34
C SER A 269 19.78 -17.34 3.86
N THR A 270 20.76 -17.08 2.99
CA THR A 270 22.12 -16.67 3.37
C THR A 270 22.23 -15.19 3.72
N MET A 271 21.25 -14.38 3.33
CA MET A 271 21.30 -12.93 3.48
C MET A 271 21.45 -12.43 4.93
N PRO A 272 20.73 -12.95 5.94
CA PRO A 272 20.95 -12.54 7.33
C PRO A 272 22.37 -12.86 7.83
N ILE A 273 22.94 -13.97 7.40
CA ILE A 273 24.32 -14.37 7.76
C ILE A 273 25.32 -13.40 7.13
N ALA A 274 25.13 -13.06 5.85
CA ALA A 274 25.95 -12.08 5.15
C ALA A 274 25.86 -10.69 5.80
N ALA A 275 24.67 -10.29 6.24
CA ALA A 275 24.46 -9.02 6.95
C ALA A 275 25.19 -8.97 8.30
N ILE A 276 25.13 -10.05 9.10
CA ILE A 276 25.89 -10.15 10.35
C ILE A 276 27.39 -10.06 10.07
N ASN A 277 27.88 -10.83 9.09
CA ASN A 277 29.30 -10.82 8.70
C ASN A 277 29.74 -9.43 8.25
N GLY A 278 28.92 -8.73 7.46
CA GLY A 278 29.20 -7.39 6.98
C GLY A 278 29.40 -6.37 8.10
N ILE A 279 28.43 -6.31 9.02
CA ILE A 279 28.45 -5.38 10.16
C ILE A 279 29.60 -5.69 11.10
N VAL A 280 29.82 -6.96 11.46
CA VAL A 280 30.89 -7.35 12.38
C VAL A 280 32.27 -7.09 11.77
N THR A 281 32.42 -7.31 10.47
CA THR A 281 33.67 -6.99 9.74
C THR A 281 33.97 -5.49 9.80
N LEU A 282 32.97 -4.64 9.51
CA LEU A 282 33.16 -3.18 9.56
C LEU A 282 33.52 -2.71 10.98
N ILE A 283 32.82 -3.19 12.02
CA ILE A 283 33.14 -2.87 13.43
C ILE A 283 34.56 -3.32 13.78
N HIS A 284 34.98 -4.50 13.31
CA HIS A 284 36.31 -5.01 13.56
C HIS A 284 37.40 -4.14 12.90
N VAL A 285 37.18 -3.68 11.67
CA VAL A 285 38.10 -2.79 10.95
C VAL A 285 38.17 -1.41 11.61
N LEU A 286 37.02 -0.79 11.93
CA LEU A 286 36.96 0.55 12.51
C LEU A 286 37.52 0.64 13.94
N ILE A 287 37.40 -0.44 14.74
CA ILE A 287 37.82 -0.41 16.16
C ILE A 287 39.20 -1.04 16.36
N ASN A 288 39.49 -2.17 15.71
CA ASN A 288 40.71 -2.95 15.99
C ASN A 288 41.83 -2.73 14.97
N GLU A 289 41.59 -2.01 13.87
CA GLU A 289 42.57 -1.67 12.82
C GLU A 289 43.56 -2.81 12.52
N PRO A 290 43.09 -4.00 12.09
CA PRO A 290 43.97 -5.14 11.88
C PRO A 290 44.95 -4.86 10.73
N ALA A 291 46.21 -5.31 10.87
CA ALA A 291 47.24 -5.15 9.83
C ALA A 291 46.88 -5.75 8.45
N ASN A 292 45.87 -6.65 8.41
CA ASN A 292 45.36 -7.30 7.20
C ASN A 292 44.00 -6.75 6.74
N ALA A 293 43.60 -5.53 7.13
CA ALA A 293 42.28 -4.96 6.84
C ALA A 293 41.89 -5.02 5.35
N ASN A 294 42.82 -4.68 4.44
CA ASN A 294 42.55 -4.71 2.99
C ASN A 294 42.26 -6.12 2.47
N ARG A 295 43.08 -7.10 2.90
CA ARG A 295 42.86 -8.52 2.56
C ARG A 295 41.52 -9.02 3.11
N LEU A 296 41.21 -8.71 4.36
CA LEU A 296 39.97 -9.09 5.04
C LEU A 296 38.73 -8.59 4.28
N LEU A 297 38.75 -7.33 3.83
CA LEU A 297 37.64 -6.72 3.09
C LEU A 297 37.52 -7.27 1.66
N ASP A 298 38.63 -7.64 1.02
CA ASP A 298 38.64 -8.21 -0.33
C ASP A 298 38.12 -9.64 -0.40
N VAL A 299 38.40 -10.47 0.60
CA VAL A 299 37.92 -11.86 0.66
C VAL A 299 36.47 -11.97 1.15
N GLY A 300 35.75 -10.87 1.36
CA GLY A 300 34.35 -10.90 1.80
C GLY A 300 34.16 -10.92 3.31
N GLY A 301 35.10 -10.34 4.06
CA GLY A 301 35.02 -10.13 5.50
C GLY A 301 35.51 -11.32 6.32
N ILE A 302 35.16 -11.33 7.61
CA ILE A 302 35.66 -12.31 8.59
C ILE A 302 35.35 -13.75 8.19
N LEU A 303 34.13 -14.03 7.72
CA LEU A 303 33.78 -15.37 7.24
C LEU A 303 34.59 -15.76 6.00
N GLY A 304 34.82 -14.81 5.09
CA GLY A 304 35.63 -15.04 3.90
C GLY A 304 37.09 -15.35 4.21
N GLU A 305 37.69 -14.57 5.11
CA GLU A 305 39.06 -14.80 5.59
C GLU A 305 39.16 -16.12 6.36
N SER A 306 38.12 -16.51 7.12
CA SER A 306 38.10 -17.82 7.80
C SER A 306 38.08 -18.99 6.82
N ILE A 307 37.39 -18.86 5.68
CA ILE A 307 37.38 -19.89 4.62
C ILE A 307 38.74 -19.89 3.91
N TYR A 308 39.28 -18.71 3.62
CA TYR A 308 40.57 -18.57 2.95
C TYR A 308 41.70 -19.18 3.77
N THR A 309 41.79 -18.83 5.06
CA THR A 309 42.78 -19.36 6.01
C THR A 309 42.59 -20.86 6.26
N MET A 310 41.35 -21.36 6.33
CA MET A 310 41.07 -22.80 6.43
C MET A 310 41.59 -23.59 5.21
N VAL A 311 41.54 -22.99 4.02
CA VAL A 311 42.11 -23.59 2.80
C VAL A 311 43.64 -23.42 2.77
N GLU A 312 44.16 -22.30 3.28
CA GLU A 312 45.59 -22.02 3.41
C GLU A 312 46.28 -23.03 4.35
N ASP A 313 45.65 -23.38 5.46
CA ASP A 313 46.23 -24.26 6.50
C ASP A 313 46.13 -25.77 6.20
N SER A 314 45.32 -26.19 5.22
CA SER A 314 45.10 -27.61 4.91
C SER A 314 45.81 -28.04 3.61
N GLU A 315 46.81 -28.90 3.76
CA GLU A 315 47.63 -29.45 2.66
C GLU A 315 46.82 -30.29 1.65
N TYR A 316 45.71 -30.91 2.10
CA TYR A 316 44.80 -31.69 1.24
C TYR A 316 43.87 -30.83 0.38
N ILE A 317 43.40 -29.69 0.88
CA ILE A 317 42.45 -28.82 0.15
C ILE A 317 43.20 -27.95 -0.87
N GLN A 318 44.44 -27.54 -0.59
CA GLN A 318 45.29 -26.83 -1.57
C GLN A 318 45.55 -27.64 -2.85
N GLN A 319 45.56 -28.98 -2.77
CA GLN A 319 45.69 -29.84 -3.95
C GLN A 319 44.42 -29.85 -4.83
N LEU A 320 43.26 -29.50 -4.28
CA LEU A 320 41.96 -29.50 -4.96
C LEU A 320 41.53 -28.11 -5.46
N ILE A 321 41.90 -27.05 -4.73
CA ILE A 321 41.47 -25.67 -5.02
C ILE A 321 42.68 -24.74 -4.92
N SER A 322 42.99 -24.02 -6.01
CA SER A 322 44.05 -23.02 -6.00
C SER A 322 43.62 -21.80 -5.17
N LEU A 323 44.51 -21.31 -4.29
CA LEU A 323 44.25 -20.13 -3.44
C LEU A 323 43.92 -18.88 -4.24
N LYS A 324 44.55 -18.71 -5.41
CA LYS A 324 44.28 -17.58 -6.32
C LYS A 324 42.87 -17.67 -6.90
N THR A 325 42.47 -18.87 -7.34
CA THR A 325 41.11 -19.12 -7.85
C THR A 325 40.07 -18.95 -6.75
N LEU A 326 40.38 -19.29 -5.51
CA LEU A 326 39.48 -19.09 -4.38
C LEU A 326 39.21 -17.60 -4.13
N GLN A 327 40.25 -16.77 -4.10
CA GLN A 327 40.11 -15.31 -3.95
C GLN A 327 39.29 -14.70 -5.09
N GLU A 328 39.58 -15.09 -6.34
CA GLU A 328 38.84 -14.64 -7.52
C GLU A 328 37.36 -15.08 -7.47
N VAL A 329 37.08 -16.31 -7.01
CA VAL A 329 35.70 -16.82 -6.86
C VAL A 329 34.96 -16.08 -5.73
N LEU A 330 35.62 -15.78 -4.63
CA LEU A 330 35.03 -15.06 -3.49
C LEU A 330 34.71 -13.60 -3.85
N ALA A 331 35.64 -12.92 -4.52
CA ALA A 331 35.44 -11.57 -5.05
C ALA A 331 34.34 -11.54 -6.13
N SER A 332 34.35 -12.52 -7.05
CA SER A 332 33.31 -12.67 -8.07
C SER A 332 31.93 -12.96 -7.47
N TYR A 333 31.87 -13.74 -6.38
CA TYR A 333 30.63 -14.01 -5.64
C TYR A 333 30.09 -12.75 -4.96
N LEU A 334 30.95 -11.92 -4.37
CA LEU A 334 30.56 -10.63 -3.80
C LEU A 334 30.02 -9.68 -4.88
N MET A 335 30.72 -9.58 -6.01
CA MET A 335 30.26 -8.82 -7.19
C MET A 335 28.91 -9.31 -7.69
N LEU A 336 28.76 -10.63 -7.85
CA LEU A 336 27.55 -11.24 -8.34
C LEU A 336 26.39 -11.08 -7.35
N ASN A 337 26.66 -11.10 -6.04
CA ASN A 337 25.68 -10.80 -5.01
C ASN A 337 25.16 -9.38 -5.15
N VAL A 338 26.04 -8.38 -5.19
CA VAL A 338 25.62 -6.97 -5.33
C VAL A 338 24.89 -6.74 -6.66
N ALA A 339 25.36 -7.33 -7.76
CA ALA A 339 24.75 -7.21 -9.09
C ALA A 339 23.41 -7.93 -9.23
N ILE A 340 23.29 -9.19 -8.79
CA ILE A 340 22.03 -9.94 -8.87
C ILE A 340 21.01 -9.39 -7.88
N VAL A 341 21.43 -9.08 -6.64
CA VAL A 341 20.57 -8.49 -5.60
C VAL A 341 20.21 -7.03 -5.95
N GLY A 342 21.02 -6.32 -6.73
CA GLY A 342 20.65 -5.00 -7.25
C GLY A 342 19.62 -5.07 -8.38
N LEU A 343 19.86 -5.91 -9.39
CA LEU A 343 19.17 -5.82 -10.69
C LEU A 343 17.87 -6.64 -10.76
N ALA A 344 17.84 -7.85 -10.18
CA ALA A 344 16.65 -8.70 -10.18
C ALA A 344 15.67 -8.32 -9.04
N PHE A 345 16.19 -7.69 -7.98
CA PHE A 345 15.45 -7.50 -6.75
C PHE A 345 14.55 -6.26 -6.74
N ILE A 346 14.85 -5.21 -7.54
CA ILE A 346 13.96 -4.04 -7.66
C ILE A 346 12.54 -4.47 -8.06
N PHE A 347 12.42 -5.39 -9.02
CA PHE A 347 11.12 -5.87 -9.49
C PHE A 347 10.42 -6.78 -8.48
N GLU A 348 11.16 -7.63 -7.76
CA GLU A 348 10.61 -8.45 -6.69
C GLU A 348 10.14 -7.61 -5.50
N LEU A 349 10.89 -6.57 -5.13
CA LEU A 349 10.50 -5.59 -4.12
C LEU A 349 9.26 -4.81 -4.53
N THR A 350 9.21 -4.35 -5.79
CA THR A 350 8.05 -3.63 -6.32
C THR A 350 6.82 -4.53 -6.30
N ARG A 351 6.92 -5.79 -6.74
CA ARG A 351 5.82 -6.77 -6.64
C ARG A 351 5.36 -6.98 -5.20
N ASN A 352 6.31 -7.07 -4.26
CA ASN A 352 5.98 -7.27 -2.85
C ASN A 352 5.34 -6.01 -2.21
N LEU A 353 5.73 -4.81 -2.64
CA LEU A 353 5.07 -3.55 -2.28
C LEU A 353 3.60 -3.55 -2.71
N PHE A 354 3.33 -3.96 -3.95
CA PHE A 354 1.97 -4.11 -4.47
C PHE A 354 1.16 -5.18 -3.73
N LEU A 355 1.79 -6.32 -3.40
CA LEU A 355 1.12 -7.39 -2.66
C LEU A 355 0.65 -6.92 -1.28
N GLY A 356 1.32 -5.92 -0.68
CA GLY A 356 1.10 -5.54 0.70
C GLY A 356 1.82 -6.47 1.68
N GLY A 357 2.87 -7.20 1.25
CA GLY A 357 3.56 -8.19 2.09
C GLY A 357 4.04 -7.66 3.44
N GLN A 358 4.22 -6.34 3.56
CA GLN A 358 4.66 -5.69 4.79
C GLN A 358 3.56 -5.55 5.86
N THR A 359 2.28 -5.60 5.48
CA THR A 359 1.17 -5.45 6.44
C THR A 359 0.97 -6.72 7.25
N PHE A 360 1.09 -7.89 6.62
CA PHE A 360 0.81 -9.18 7.25
C PHE A 360 2.05 -10.02 7.63
N ALA A 361 3.24 -9.70 7.11
CA ALA A 361 4.42 -10.56 7.29
C ALA A 361 5.58 -9.99 8.12
N GLY A 362 5.60 -8.68 8.35
CA GLY A 362 6.76 -8.01 8.92
C GLY A 362 6.41 -6.82 9.78
N VAL A 363 7.24 -6.53 10.77
CA VAL A 363 7.11 -5.39 11.68
C VAL A 363 8.12 -4.32 11.23
N GLY A 364 7.71 -3.05 11.26
CA GLY A 364 8.63 -1.94 10.93
C GLY A 364 8.85 -1.67 9.44
N GLY A 365 8.10 -2.32 8.55
CA GLY A 365 8.09 -2.01 7.11
C GLY A 365 7.63 -0.58 6.78
N VAL A 366 7.85 -0.16 5.53
CA VAL A 366 7.32 1.09 4.95
C VAL A 366 6.08 0.78 4.10
N ILE A 367 4.90 1.07 4.69
CA ILE A 367 3.61 0.91 4.01
C ILE A 367 3.30 2.24 3.30
N LEU A 368 3.37 2.24 1.96
CA LEU A 368 3.12 3.44 1.14
C LEU A 368 1.63 3.72 0.95
N ALA A 369 0.81 2.68 0.92
CA ALA A 369 -0.63 2.74 0.79
C ALA A 369 -1.26 1.46 1.36
N GLN A 370 -2.55 1.51 1.69
CA GLN A 370 -3.26 0.32 2.12
C GLN A 370 -3.54 -0.59 0.92
N PRO A 371 -3.45 -1.93 1.04
CA PRO A 371 -3.67 -2.83 -0.08
C PRO A 371 -5.03 -2.64 -0.77
N ARG A 372 -6.09 -2.32 -0.02
CA ARG A 372 -7.42 -2.03 -0.58
C ARG A 372 -7.37 -0.84 -1.55
N ASP A 373 -6.73 0.26 -1.15
CA ASP A 373 -6.55 1.45 -2.00
C ASP A 373 -5.66 1.17 -3.23
N ILE A 374 -4.66 0.30 -3.11
CA ILE A 374 -3.84 -0.12 -4.27
C ILE A 374 -4.71 -0.81 -5.32
N ARG A 375 -5.73 -1.56 -4.89
CA ARG A 375 -6.62 -2.26 -5.81
C ARG A 375 -7.59 -1.31 -6.50
N THR A 376 -8.14 -0.34 -5.79
CA THR A 376 -9.19 0.55 -6.29
C THR A 376 -8.65 1.76 -7.05
N GLU A 377 -7.51 2.32 -6.62
CA GLU A 377 -7.04 3.61 -7.12
C GLU A 377 -5.83 3.52 -8.06
N PRO A 378 -5.97 3.90 -9.36
CA PRO A 378 -4.84 3.89 -10.28
C PRO A 378 -3.76 4.91 -9.89
N GLU A 379 -4.14 6.03 -9.27
CA GLU A 379 -3.17 7.01 -8.75
C GLU A 379 -2.28 6.43 -7.64
N VAL A 380 -2.82 5.55 -6.79
CA VAL A 380 -2.05 4.83 -5.76
C VAL A 380 -1.07 3.85 -6.42
N GLN A 381 -1.53 3.10 -7.41
CA GLN A 381 -0.69 2.15 -8.16
C GLN A 381 0.49 2.86 -8.83
N GLY A 382 0.22 4.01 -9.48
CA GLY A 382 1.25 4.82 -10.12
C GLY A 382 2.30 5.33 -9.14
N ARG A 383 1.88 5.76 -7.94
CA ARG A 383 2.82 6.22 -6.89
C ARG A 383 3.76 5.12 -6.40
N ILE A 384 3.25 3.92 -6.16
CA ILE A 384 4.08 2.78 -5.73
C ILE A 384 5.09 2.41 -6.81
N LEU A 385 4.64 2.40 -8.07
CA LEU A 385 5.52 2.07 -9.20
C LEU A 385 6.59 3.15 -9.43
N PHE A 386 6.22 4.43 -9.32
CA PHE A 386 7.16 5.55 -9.34
C PHE A 386 8.19 5.43 -8.21
N PHE A 387 7.75 5.18 -6.98
CA PHE A 387 8.63 4.98 -5.83
C PHE A 387 9.58 3.79 -6.04
N GLY A 388 9.08 2.63 -6.51
CA GLY A 388 9.90 1.45 -6.73
C GLY A 388 10.98 1.66 -7.78
N LEU A 389 10.66 2.33 -8.89
CA LEU A 389 11.58 2.56 -9.99
C LEU A 389 12.55 3.73 -9.74
N ALA A 390 12.04 4.91 -9.36
CA ALA A 390 12.88 6.08 -9.09
C ALA A 390 13.62 5.97 -7.75
N GLY A 391 12.95 5.45 -6.73
CA GLY A 391 13.48 5.41 -5.36
C GLY A 391 14.58 4.38 -5.15
N PHE A 392 14.55 3.22 -5.81
CA PHE A 392 15.58 2.19 -5.66
C PHE A 392 16.69 2.24 -6.72
N SER A 393 16.43 2.80 -7.91
CA SER A 393 17.40 2.79 -9.00
C SER A 393 18.71 3.52 -8.65
N GLY A 394 18.64 4.69 -8.03
CA GLY A 394 19.83 5.46 -7.65
C GLY A 394 20.76 4.70 -6.70
N TYR A 395 20.22 4.08 -5.64
CA TYR A 395 21.01 3.30 -4.69
C TYR A 395 21.67 2.07 -5.33
N VAL A 396 20.93 1.32 -6.15
CA VAL A 396 21.46 0.13 -6.82
C VAL A 396 22.58 0.51 -7.79
N VAL A 397 22.40 1.58 -8.58
CA VAL A 397 23.44 2.05 -9.49
C VAL A 397 24.66 2.53 -8.73
N LEU A 398 24.49 3.28 -7.64
CA LEU A 398 25.61 3.75 -6.83
C LEU A 398 26.46 2.57 -6.36
N LEU A 399 25.84 1.53 -5.78
CA LEU A 399 26.57 0.33 -5.35
C LEU A 399 27.27 -0.38 -6.50
N LEU A 400 26.62 -0.49 -7.67
CA LEU A 400 27.24 -1.12 -8.83
C LEU A 400 28.41 -0.32 -9.37
N VAL A 401 28.30 1.00 -9.40
CA VAL A 401 29.39 1.90 -9.84
C VAL A 401 30.54 1.82 -8.85
N LEU A 402 30.29 1.93 -7.54
CA LEU A 402 31.32 1.79 -6.51
C LEU A 402 32.05 0.44 -6.62
N GLN A 403 31.28 -0.65 -6.78
CA GLN A 403 31.85 -1.99 -6.96
C GLN A 403 32.67 -2.10 -8.26
N THR A 404 32.20 -1.51 -9.36
CA THR A 404 32.91 -1.58 -10.64
C THR A 404 34.20 -0.74 -10.61
N TYR A 405 34.17 0.44 -9.97
CA TYR A 405 35.36 1.26 -9.77
C TYR A 405 36.37 0.62 -8.81
N LYS A 406 35.90 -0.13 -7.81
CA LYS A 406 36.77 -0.91 -6.92
C LYS A 406 37.53 -1.99 -7.69
N GLU A 407 36.81 -2.83 -8.44
CA GLU A 407 37.39 -4.02 -9.10
C GLU A 407 38.17 -3.70 -10.38
N PHE A 408 37.81 -2.61 -11.06
CA PHE A 408 38.41 -2.21 -12.34
C PHE A 408 39.05 -0.82 -12.28
N SER A 409 39.53 -0.38 -11.12
CA SER A 409 40.11 0.97 -10.88
C SER A 409 41.14 1.37 -11.95
N GLY A 410 42.03 0.46 -12.33
CA GLY A 410 43.05 0.70 -13.36
C GLY A 410 42.54 0.79 -14.80
N LEU A 411 41.33 0.30 -15.07
CA LEU A 411 40.67 0.32 -16.38
C LEU A 411 39.56 1.38 -16.47
N MET A 412 39.29 2.14 -15.41
CA MET A 412 38.22 3.13 -15.35
C MET A 412 38.72 4.57 -15.54
N PRO A 413 37.92 5.46 -16.13
CA PRO A 413 38.30 6.85 -16.27
C PRO A 413 38.42 7.50 -14.89
N TYR A 414 39.52 8.23 -14.66
CA TYR A 414 39.84 8.88 -13.38
C TYR A 414 40.00 7.92 -12.18
N GLY A 415 40.16 6.61 -12.40
CA GLY A 415 40.33 5.63 -11.31
C GLY A 415 41.61 5.84 -10.48
N SER A 416 42.67 6.40 -11.08
CA SER A 416 43.92 6.73 -10.38
C SER A 416 43.83 7.95 -9.45
N ALA A 417 42.74 8.73 -9.53
CA ALA A 417 42.54 9.92 -8.69
C ALA A 417 42.00 9.59 -7.30
N VAL A 418 41.51 8.37 -7.08
CA VAL A 418 40.94 7.90 -5.81
C VAL A 418 41.70 6.65 -5.38
N SER A 419 42.11 6.57 -4.12
CA SER A 419 42.78 5.37 -3.60
C SER A 419 41.80 4.19 -3.52
N GLU A 420 42.28 3.02 -3.92
CA GLU A 420 41.52 1.77 -3.91
C GLU A 420 41.00 1.42 -2.51
N GLU A 421 41.84 1.64 -1.48
CA GLU A 421 41.50 1.44 -0.08
C GLU A 421 40.28 2.27 0.36
N MET A 422 40.19 3.53 -0.08
CA MET A 422 39.06 4.40 0.26
C MET A 422 37.77 4.01 -0.47
N LEU A 423 37.87 3.54 -1.72
CA LEU A 423 36.72 2.99 -2.45
C LEU A 423 36.20 1.72 -1.80
N LEU A 424 37.10 0.86 -1.34
CA LEU A 424 36.76 -0.38 -0.63
C LEU A 424 36.05 -0.06 0.68
N GLU A 425 36.63 0.81 1.52
CA GLU A 425 36.05 1.24 2.79
C GLU A 425 34.65 1.86 2.59
N SER A 426 34.52 2.83 1.68
CA SER A 426 33.24 3.46 1.36
C SER A 426 32.18 2.44 0.89
N THR A 427 32.55 1.51 0.01
CA THR A 427 31.64 0.46 -0.47
C THR A 427 31.13 -0.40 0.69
N TRP A 428 32.00 -0.77 1.62
CA TRP A 428 31.64 -1.53 2.81
C TRP A 428 30.76 -0.73 3.78
N GLU A 429 30.98 0.57 3.95
CA GLU A 429 30.11 1.44 4.76
C GLU A 429 28.68 1.48 4.20
N PHE A 430 28.51 1.67 2.89
CA PHE A 430 27.19 1.69 2.24
C PHE A 430 26.47 0.34 2.39
N ILE A 431 27.19 -0.77 2.15
CA ILE A 431 26.64 -2.12 2.29
C ILE A 431 26.25 -2.40 3.75
N ALA A 432 27.13 -2.10 4.70
CA ALA A 432 26.90 -2.33 6.12
C ALA A 432 25.74 -1.47 6.67
N ALA A 433 25.60 -0.21 6.23
CA ALA A 433 24.48 0.64 6.61
C ALA A 433 23.13 0.03 6.18
N GLY A 434 23.04 -0.44 4.92
CA GLY A 434 21.84 -1.13 4.42
C GLY A 434 21.57 -2.45 5.15
N GLN A 435 22.61 -3.24 5.39
CA GLN A 435 22.51 -4.51 6.12
C GLN A 435 22.10 -4.32 7.59
N GLY A 436 22.55 -3.25 8.25
CA GLY A 436 22.16 -2.91 9.61
C GLY A 436 20.66 -2.65 9.74
N ILE A 437 20.11 -1.83 8.85
CA ILE A 437 18.66 -1.51 8.83
C ILE A 437 17.84 -2.75 8.46
N PHE A 438 18.31 -3.53 7.48
CA PHE A 438 17.72 -4.82 7.11
C PHE A 438 17.65 -5.76 8.32
N LEU A 439 18.77 -5.95 9.02
CA LEU A 439 18.88 -6.90 10.13
C LEU A 439 17.97 -6.52 11.30
N LEU A 440 17.93 -5.22 11.64
CA LEU A 440 17.02 -4.70 12.67
C LEU A 440 15.56 -5.02 12.33
N THR A 441 15.14 -4.73 11.10
CA THR A 441 13.76 -4.94 10.66
C THR A 441 13.42 -6.43 10.52
N TRP A 442 14.38 -7.22 10.02
CA TRP A 442 14.27 -8.67 9.88
C TRP A 442 14.14 -9.36 11.25
N LEU A 443 14.94 -8.97 12.24
CA LEU A 443 14.89 -9.57 13.58
C LEU A 443 13.51 -9.37 14.22
N LEU A 444 12.95 -8.17 14.13
CA LEU A 444 11.59 -7.87 14.59
C LEU A 444 10.54 -8.69 13.82
N SER A 445 10.73 -8.82 12.50
CA SER A 445 9.78 -9.50 11.61
C SER A 445 9.82 -11.02 11.72
N SER A 446 10.96 -11.63 12.05
CA SER A 446 11.16 -13.09 12.10
C SER A 446 10.15 -13.80 13.02
N THR A 447 9.73 -13.12 14.10
CA THR A 447 8.71 -13.62 15.04
C THR A 447 7.36 -13.91 14.37
N ARG A 448 6.99 -13.17 13.30
CA ARG A 448 5.73 -13.35 12.56
C ARG A 448 5.77 -14.47 11.51
N PHE A 449 6.91 -15.12 11.31
CA PHE A 449 7.04 -16.21 10.33
C PHE A 449 6.07 -17.37 10.61
N MET A 450 5.81 -17.68 11.89
CA MET A 450 4.91 -18.78 12.24
C MET A 450 3.43 -18.43 11.95
N HIS A 451 3.02 -17.20 12.25
CA HIS A 451 1.69 -16.70 11.92
C HIS A 451 1.46 -16.65 10.40
N LEU A 452 2.47 -16.25 9.63
CA LEU A 452 2.37 -16.26 8.16
C LEU A 452 2.14 -17.66 7.56
N ARG A 453 2.52 -18.72 8.28
CA ARG A 453 2.23 -20.10 7.85
C ARG A 453 0.77 -20.50 8.06
N SER A 454 0.04 -19.89 8.98
CA SER A 454 -1.39 -20.16 9.22
C SER A 454 -2.31 -19.37 8.28
N LEU A 455 -1.85 -18.24 7.76
CA LEU A 455 -2.61 -17.42 6.81
C LEU A 455 -3.04 -18.20 5.56
N LYS A 456 -4.31 -18.05 5.20
CA LYS A 456 -4.92 -18.63 4.00
C LYS A 456 -5.00 -17.55 2.92
N PHE A 457 -4.49 -17.89 1.73
CA PHE A 457 -4.55 -17.02 0.57
C PHE A 457 -5.49 -17.62 -0.46
N ASP A 458 -6.61 -16.95 -0.72
CA ASP A 458 -7.51 -17.28 -1.80
C ASP A 458 -6.98 -16.67 -3.11
N LEU A 459 -6.52 -17.54 -4.00
CA LEU A 459 -5.89 -17.13 -5.25
C LEU A 459 -6.97 -16.94 -6.33
N SER A 460 -6.93 -15.80 -7.02
CA SER A 460 -7.80 -15.51 -8.17
C SER A 460 -9.31 -15.69 -7.90
N PRO A 461 -9.89 -14.98 -6.91
CA PRO A 461 -11.34 -14.97 -6.70
C PRO A 461 -12.09 -14.34 -7.89
N ASP A 462 -11.50 -13.32 -8.54
CA ASP A 462 -12.10 -12.60 -9.66
C ASP A 462 -12.49 -13.53 -10.82
N GLU A 463 -11.57 -14.41 -11.25
CA GLU A 463 -11.83 -15.35 -12.37
C GLU A 463 -12.98 -16.30 -12.05
N ARG A 464 -13.19 -16.63 -10.77
CA ARG A 464 -14.30 -17.47 -10.34
C ARG A 464 -15.60 -16.67 -10.23
N ARG A 465 -15.56 -15.46 -9.67
CA ARG A 465 -16.72 -14.56 -9.59
C ARG A 465 -17.24 -14.23 -10.99
N GLU A 466 -16.38 -13.79 -11.90
CA GLU A 466 -16.75 -13.54 -13.30
C GLU A 466 -17.33 -14.79 -13.96
N GLY A 467 -16.73 -15.96 -13.73
CA GLY A 467 -17.24 -17.23 -14.25
C GLY A 467 -18.65 -17.59 -13.75
N VAL A 468 -18.95 -17.30 -12.48
CA VAL A 468 -20.28 -17.55 -11.87
C VAL A 468 -21.31 -16.52 -12.31
N ILE A 469 -20.93 -15.24 -12.39
CA ILE A 469 -21.81 -14.16 -12.87
C ILE A 469 -22.18 -14.43 -14.34
N MET A 470 -21.22 -14.79 -15.18
CA MET A 470 -21.46 -15.18 -16.58
C MET A 470 -22.35 -16.43 -16.72
N ALA A 471 -22.39 -17.28 -15.69
CA ALA A 471 -23.26 -18.46 -15.62
C ALA A 471 -24.66 -18.15 -15.02
N GLY A 472 -24.95 -16.89 -14.68
CA GLY A 472 -26.22 -16.45 -14.11
C GLY A 472 -26.44 -16.85 -12.64
N GLY A 473 -25.39 -17.25 -11.93
CA GLY A 473 -25.50 -17.83 -10.57
C GLY A 473 -25.51 -16.84 -9.40
N GLY A 474 -25.53 -15.52 -9.66
CA GLY A 474 -25.36 -14.48 -8.64
C GLY A 474 -26.52 -13.52 -8.44
N ASP A 475 -27.39 -13.33 -9.44
CA ASP A 475 -28.37 -12.25 -9.46
C ASP A 475 -29.38 -12.31 -8.31
N TRP A 476 -29.81 -13.52 -7.92
CA TRP A 476 -30.81 -13.68 -6.86
C TRP A 476 -30.34 -13.16 -5.49
N MET A 477 -29.05 -13.29 -5.17
CA MET A 477 -28.49 -12.81 -3.89
C MET A 477 -28.53 -11.29 -3.85
N ARG A 478 -28.14 -10.67 -4.97
CA ARG A 478 -28.13 -9.22 -5.12
C ARG A 478 -29.54 -8.65 -5.05
N ASP A 479 -30.48 -9.23 -5.78
CA ASP A 479 -31.89 -8.82 -5.77
C ASP A 479 -32.51 -8.98 -4.37
N HIS A 480 -32.15 -10.05 -3.67
CA HIS A 480 -32.61 -10.30 -2.29
C HIS A 480 -32.09 -9.23 -1.32
N ILE A 481 -30.79 -8.90 -1.38
CA ILE A 481 -30.18 -7.85 -0.57
C ILE A 481 -30.77 -6.48 -0.90
N GLU A 482 -30.92 -6.15 -2.18
CA GLU A 482 -31.48 -4.87 -2.63
C GLU A 482 -32.94 -4.70 -2.19
N SER A 483 -33.74 -5.77 -2.29
CA SER A 483 -35.12 -5.77 -1.79
C SER A 483 -35.17 -5.58 -0.28
N ALA A 484 -34.31 -6.26 0.49
CA ALA A 484 -34.24 -6.09 1.94
C ALA A 484 -33.78 -4.69 2.34
N ALA A 485 -32.77 -4.15 1.64
CA ALA A 485 -32.25 -2.80 1.83
C ALA A 485 -33.34 -1.73 1.60
N ARG A 486 -34.08 -1.82 0.50
CA ARG A 486 -35.20 -0.92 0.19
C ARG A 486 -36.36 -1.07 1.18
N ALA A 487 -36.51 -2.23 1.81
CA ALA A 487 -37.54 -2.46 2.82
C ALA A 487 -37.14 -2.00 4.23
N ASP A 488 -35.88 -1.61 4.47
CA ASP A 488 -35.29 -1.44 5.81
C ASP A 488 -35.39 -2.71 6.69
N ASP A 489 -35.32 -3.88 6.05
CA ASP A 489 -35.39 -5.18 6.74
C ASP A 489 -34.00 -5.66 7.16
N ILE A 490 -33.56 -5.12 8.29
CA ILE A 490 -32.28 -5.46 8.94
C ILE A 490 -32.25 -6.95 9.32
N SER A 491 -33.38 -7.53 9.70
CA SER A 491 -33.44 -8.93 10.12
C SER A 491 -33.04 -9.87 8.98
N THR A 492 -33.58 -9.63 7.78
CA THR A 492 -33.24 -10.40 6.58
C THR A 492 -31.78 -10.21 6.18
N LEU A 493 -31.24 -8.98 6.27
CA LEU A 493 -29.82 -8.72 6.00
C LEU A 493 -28.89 -9.48 6.97
N ILE A 494 -29.21 -9.53 8.26
CA ILE A 494 -28.43 -10.27 9.27
C ILE A 494 -28.59 -11.78 9.09
N ALA A 495 -29.81 -12.26 8.82
CA ALA A 495 -30.07 -13.67 8.56
C ALA A 495 -29.26 -14.17 7.35
N PHE A 496 -29.24 -13.40 6.25
CA PHE A 496 -28.45 -13.69 5.06
C PHE A 496 -26.94 -13.77 5.34
N GLN A 497 -26.42 -12.87 6.20
CA GLN A 497 -25.01 -12.91 6.62
C GLN A 497 -24.67 -14.22 7.35
N ASN A 498 -25.58 -14.75 8.17
CA ASN A 498 -25.37 -15.96 8.96
C ASN A 498 -25.70 -17.26 8.20
N GLU A 499 -26.49 -17.18 7.13
CA GLU A 499 -26.95 -18.35 6.38
C GLU A 499 -25.79 -19.10 5.69
N GLN A 500 -25.81 -20.43 5.73
CA GLN A 500 -24.86 -21.24 4.96
C GLN A 500 -25.38 -21.45 3.54
N ILE A 501 -24.97 -20.57 2.64
CA ILE A 501 -25.34 -20.62 1.22
C ILE A 501 -24.38 -21.54 0.47
N ASP A 502 -24.93 -22.52 -0.24
CA ASP A 502 -24.16 -23.39 -1.13
C ASP A 502 -23.83 -22.65 -2.44
N GLY A 503 -22.54 -22.58 -2.79
CA GLY A 503 -22.08 -21.78 -3.94
C GLY A 503 -20.58 -21.49 -3.91
N ASP A 504 -20.10 -20.73 -4.91
CA ASP A 504 -18.70 -20.26 -4.88
C ASP A 504 -18.52 -19.29 -3.71
N ARG A 505 -17.60 -19.67 -2.81
CA ARG A 505 -17.32 -18.92 -1.58
C ARG A 505 -16.95 -17.46 -1.86
N ALA A 506 -16.32 -17.15 -2.99
CA ALA A 506 -15.93 -15.78 -3.31
C ALA A 506 -17.14 -14.89 -3.63
N VAL A 507 -18.16 -15.42 -4.32
CA VAL A 507 -19.39 -14.69 -4.65
C VAL A 507 -20.23 -14.52 -3.38
N VAL A 508 -20.47 -15.59 -2.65
CA VAL A 508 -21.23 -15.55 -1.40
C VAL A 508 -20.61 -14.58 -0.40
N ARG A 509 -19.27 -14.56 -0.27
CA ARG A 509 -18.58 -13.58 0.61
C ARG A 509 -18.77 -12.13 0.16
N LEU A 510 -18.74 -11.86 -1.14
CA LEU A 510 -18.95 -10.51 -1.68
C LEU A 510 -20.35 -10.03 -1.33
N GLU A 511 -21.36 -10.85 -1.59
CA GLU A 511 -22.76 -10.51 -1.30
C GLU A 511 -23.01 -10.39 0.21
N LYS A 512 -22.39 -11.22 1.04
CA LYS A 512 -22.45 -11.06 2.50
C LYS A 512 -21.78 -9.79 3.00
N ALA A 513 -20.63 -9.41 2.42
CA ALA A 513 -19.97 -8.15 2.75
C ALA A 513 -20.82 -6.94 2.33
N ARG A 514 -21.50 -7.02 1.19
CA ARG A 514 -22.48 -6.02 0.72
C ARG A 514 -23.69 -5.93 1.66
N ALA A 515 -24.26 -7.06 2.08
CA ALA A 515 -25.34 -7.08 3.06
C ALA A 515 -24.93 -6.42 4.40
N LYS A 516 -23.73 -6.72 4.89
CA LYS A 516 -23.17 -6.13 6.12
C LYS A 516 -22.89 -4.63 5.99
N MET A 517 -22.38 -4.21 4.83
CA MET A 517 -22.16 -2.79 4.51
C MET A 517 -23.48 -2.01 4.62
N ILE A 518 -24.54 -2.51 3.98
CA ILE A 518 -25.86 -1.86 3.98
C ILE A 518 -26.48 -1.90 5.38
N GLU A 519 -26.43 -3.05 6.06
CA GLU A 519 -26.95 -3.20 7.43
C GLU A 519 -26.27 -2.23 8.40
N SER A 520 -24.94 -2.12 8.35
CA SER A 520 -24.19 -1.15 9.17
C SER A 520 -24.57 0.30 8.84
N ALA A 521 -24.82 0.61 7.56
CA ALA A 521 -25.24 1.95 7.15
C ALA A 521 -26.65 2.29 7.64
N LEU A 522 -27.62 1.38 7.51
CA LEU A 522 -29.00 1.55 7.98
C LEU A 522 -29.08 1.74 9.50
N ARG A 523 -28.18 1.11 10.26
CA ARG A 523 -28.07 1.27 11.72
C ARG A 523 -27.33 2.54 12.15
N GLY A 524 -26.73 3.28 11.23
CA GLY A 524 -25.90 4.45 11.53
C GLY A 524 -24.52 4.12 12.12
N LEU A 525 -24.05 2.89 11.96
CA LEU A 525 -22.70 2.44 12.34
C LEU A 525 -21.68 2.85 11.27
N TRP A 526 -21.56 4.15 11.02
CA TRP A 526 -20.85 4.69 9.84
C TRP A 526 -19.39 4.24 9.69
N PRO A 527 -18.55 4.20 10.74
CA PRO A 527 -17.17 3.70 10.63
C PRO A 527 -17.11 2.24 10.19
N ARG A 528 -17.98 1.38 10.72
CA ARG A 528 -18.08 -0.02 10.30
C ARG A 528 -18.59 -0.14 8.86
N ALA A 529 -19.60 0.66 8.49
CA ALA A 529 -20.11 0.72 7.12
C ALA A 529 -19.02 1.15 6.13
N ILE A 530 -18.19 2.14 6.46
CA ILE A 530 -17.05 2.58 5.64
C ILE A 530 -16.03 1.45 5.48
N GLU A 531 -15.73 0.71 6.54
CA GLU A 531 -14.77 -0.40 6.47
C GLU A 531 -15.25 -1.53 5.58
N GLU A 532 -16.50 -1.94 5.71
CA GLU A 532 -17.11 -2.98 4.86
C GLU A 532 -17.27 -2.48 3.42
N ALA A 533 -17.67 -1.23 3.21
CA ALA A 533 -17.74 -0.62 1.89
C ALA A 533 -16.38 -0.59 1.19
N ARG A 534 -15.28 -0.28 1.90
CA ARG A 534 -13.92 -0.38 1.34
C ARG A 534 -13.55 -1.81 0.95
N LYS A 535 -14.04 -2.83 1.66
CA LYS A 535 -13.81 -4.24 1.28
C LYS A 535 -14.56 -4.58 0.00
N VAL A 536 -15.85 -4.24 -0.07
CA VAL A 536 -16.69 -4.46 -1.26
C VAL A 536 -16.09 -3.73 -2.47
N LEU A 537 -15.75 -2.46 -2.31
CA LEU A 537 -15.12 -1.65 -3.36
C LEU A 537 -13.80 -2.25 -3.84
N ALA A 538 -12.95 -2.73 -2.92
CA ALA A 538 -11.70 -3.39 -3.28
C ALA A 538 -11.93 -4.71 -4.03
N GLN A 539 -12.93 -5.50 -3.61
CA GLN A 539 -13.32 -6.74 -4.28
C GLN A 539 -13.86 -6.50 -5.69
N GLN A 540 -14.56 -5.38 -5.93
CA GLN A 540 -15.09 -4.96 -7.23
C GLN A 540 -14.12 -4.07 -8.03
N ARG A 541 -12.82 -4.01 -7.67
CA ARG A 541 -11.79 -3.23 -8.40
C ARG A 541 -12.09 -1.72 -8.48
N GLY A 542 -12.81 -1.17 -7.50
CA GLY A 542 -13.19 0.24 -7.47
C GLY A 542 -14.43 0.57 -8.30
N ASP A 543 -15.06 -0.43 -8.94
CA ASP A 543 -16.22 -0.29 -9.82
C ASP A 543 -17.51 -0.65 -9.07
N ASP A 544 -17.79 0.08 -7.99
CA ASP A 544 -19.03 -0.06 -7.20
C ASP A 544 -19.46 1.32 -6.67
N ASP A 545 -20.42 1.95 -7.36
CA ASP A 545 -20.92 3.27 -7.01
C ASP A 545 -21.65 3.27 -5.66
N GLU A 546 -22.35 2.18 -5.31
CA GLU A 546 -23.06 2.07 -4.04
C GLU A 546 -22.08 2.05 -2.86
N ALA A 547 -20.99 1.29 -2.97
CA ALA A 547 -19.96 1.27 -1.94
C ALA A 547 -19.27 2.64 -1.81
N ARG A 548 -19.02 3.35 -2.93
CA ARG A 548 -18.47 4.71 -2.89
C ARG A 548 -19.42 5.71 -2.26
N MET A 549 -20.71 5.64 -2.58
CA MET A 549 -21.74 6.47 -1.97
C MET A 549 -21.83 6.22 -0.46
N ILE A 550 -21.82 4.97 0.01
CA ILE A 550 -21.81 4.66 1.45
C ILE A 550 -20.54 5.19 2.14
N ILE A 551 -19.38 5.13 1.48
CA ILE A 551 -18.14 5.75 2.00
C ILE A 551 -18.32 7.26 2.12
N ALA A 552 -18.89 7.92 1.10
CA ALA A 552 -19.14 9.36 1.11
C ALA A 552 -20.14 9.75 2.21
N THR A 553 -21.29 9.08 2.29
CA THR A 553 -22.31 9.31 3.32
C THR A 553 -21.76 9.08 4.72
N GLY A 554 -20.96 8.03 4.93
CA GLY A 554 -20.30 7.78 6.20
C GLY A 554 -19.32 8.90 6.60
N HIS A 555 -18.56 9.45 5.64
CA HIS A 555 -17.69 10.61 5.91
C HIS A 555 -18.48 11.89 6.17
N ILE A 556 -19.59 12.13 5.46
CA ILE A 556 -20.51 13.25 5.72
C ILE A 556 -21.06 13.13 7.15
N ALA A 557 -21.52 11.95 7.55
CA ALA A 557 -21.99 11.69 8.91
C ALA A 557 -20.89 11.92 9.95
N CYS A 558 -19.64 11.56 9.64
CA CYS A 558 -18.47 11.84 10.50
C CYS A 558 -17.93 13.28 10.38
N ARG A 559 -18.62 14.19 9.67
CA ARG A 559 -18.22 15.59 9.38
C ARG A 559 -16.83 15.73 8.73
N ARG A 560 -16.41 14.72 7.97
CA ARG A 560 -15.17 14.71 7.18
C ARG A 560 -15.46 15.03 5.73
N PHE A 561 -15.86 16.27 5.48
CA PHE A 561 -16.29 16.73 4.15
C PHE A 561 -15.16 16.67 3.11
N ASP A 562 -13.90 16.83 3.52
CA ASP A 562 -12.73 16.66 2.66
C ASP A 562 -12.62 15.24 2.09
N ALA A 563 -12.78 14.23 2.95
CA ALA A 563 -12.77 12.83 2.56
C ALA A 563 -14.05 12.41 1.80
N ALA A 564 -15.20 12.99 2.14
CA ALA A 564 -16.45 12.76 1.42
C ALA A 564 -16.37 13.27 -0.03
N LYS A 565 -15.87 14.50 -0.24
CA LYS A 565 -15.67 15.09 -1.57
C LYS A 565 -14.73 14.26 -2.43
N GLU A 566 -13.71 13.67 -1.81
CA GLU A 566 -12.80 12.75 -2.51
C GLU A 566 -13.50 11.45 -2.94
N ALA A 567 -14.37 10.89 -2.10
CA ALA A 567 -15.13 9.69 -2.44
C ALA A 567 -16.17 9.93 -3.56
N LEU A 568 -16.81 11.11 -3.59
CA LEU A 568 -17.78 11.51 -4.62
C LEU A 568 -17.13 11.87 -5.97
N ARG A 569 -15.82 12.13 -5.99
CA ARG A 569 -15.13 12.65 -7.16
C ARG A 569 -15.24 11.69 -8.37
N GLY A 570 -15.79 12.21 -9.46
CA GLY A 570 -15.94 11.47 -10.71
C GLY A 570 -17.18 10.58 -10.77
N MET A 571 -18.04 10.60 -9.74
CA MET A 571 -19.39 10.01 -9.78
C MET A 571 -20.43 11.00 -10.32
N GLU A 572 -20.23 12.30 -10.09
CA GLU A 572 -21.05 13.37 -10.67
C GLU A 572 -20.91 13.36 -12.20
N GLN A 573 -22.01 13.06 -12.90
CA GLN A 573 -22.08 13.04 -14.35
C GLN A 573 -23.32 13.80 -14.82
N PRO A 574 -23.23 14.65 -15.86
CA PRO A 574 -24.37 15.48 -16.32
C PRO A 574 -25.62 14.70 -16.78
N GLU A 575 -25.48 13.40 -17.04
CA GLU A 575 -26.58 12.48 -17.41
C GLU A 575 -26.55 11.21 -16.51
N GLY A 576 -25.98 11.33 -15.31
CA GLY A 576 -25.76 10.23 -14.36
C GLY A 576 -26.91 10.03 -13.36
N TYR A 577 -26.62 9.29 -12.30
CA TYR A 577 -27.50 9.11 -11.15
C TYR A 577 -27.67 10.43 -10.39
N ASP A 578 -28.88 10.70 -9.87
CA ASP A 578 -29.17 11.90 -9.07
C ASP A 578 -28.55 11.81 -7.67
N GLU A 579 -28.37 10.58 -7.15
CA GLU A 579 -27.94 10.34 -5.77
C GLU A 579 -26.54 10.90 -5.43
N PRO A 580 -25.49 10.74 -6.27
CA PRO A 580 -24.19 11.38 -6.03
C PRO A 580 -24.28 12.92 -5.96
N GLU A 581 -25.11 13.55 -6.80
CA GLU A 581 -25.30 15.00 -6.81
C GLU A 581 -26.06 15.48 -5.57
N LEU A 582 -27.08 14.73 -5.14
CA LEU A 582 -27.79 14.99 -3.88
C LEU A 582 -26.86 14.87 -2.66
N LEU A 583 -25.92 13.91 -2.65
CA LEU A 583 -24.92 13.78 -1.60
C LEU A 583 -23.92 14.94 -1.62
N ALA A 584 -23.49 15.38 -2.81
CA ALA A 584 -22.63 16.55 -2.96
C ALA A 584 -23.33 17.82 -2.47
N LEU A 585 -24.59 18.03 -2.84
CA LEU A 585 -25.42 19.13 -2.36
C LEU A 585 -25.58 19.07 -0.83
N THR A 586 -25.86 17.89 -0.27
CA THR A 586 -26.01 17.71 1.19
C THR A 586 -24.71 18.03 1.92
N MET A 587 -23.56 17.61 1.37
CA MET A 587 -22.24 17.94 1.90
C MET A 587 -21.99 19.46 1.87
N GLU A 588 -22.27 20.13 0.76
CA GLU A 588 -22.09 21.57 0.63
C GLU A 588 -23.08 22.37 1.48
N TRP A 589 -24.29 21.86 1.68
CA TRP A 589 -25.28 22.44 2.58
C TRP A 589 -24.80 22.41 4.04
N LEU A 590 -24.23 21.28 4.46
CA LEU A 590 -23.79 21.06 5.84
C LEU A 590 -22.42 21.67 6.15
N ASP A 591 -21.66 22.12 5.15
CA ASP A 591 -20.36 22.75 5.34
C ASP A 591 -20.49 24.25 5.66
N PRO A 592 -20.21 24.69 6.89
CA PRO A 592 -20.36 26.09 7.28
C PRO A 592 -19.23 27.00 6.78
N TRP A 593 -18.09 26.45 6.31
CA TRP A 593 -16.92 27.24 5.93
C TRP A 593 -16.75 27.35 4.43
N THR A 594 -16.95 26.25 3.69
CA THR A 594 -16.69 26.21 2.24
C THR A 594 -17.92 25.93 1.38
N GLY A 595 -19.04 25.56 2.01
CA GLY A 595 -20.32 25.32 1.35
C GLY A 595 -20.84 26.53 0.60
N ARG A 596 -21.34 26.31 -0.62
CA ARG A 596 -21.96 27.33 -1.47
C ARG A 596 -23.19 26.72 -2.13
N VAL A 597 -24.29 26.69 -1.40
CA VAL A 597 -25.59 26.32 -1.96
C VAL A 597 -26.35 27.60 -2.30
N ASP A 598 -26.64 27.78 -3.58
CA ASP A 598 -27.47 28.88 -4.06
C ASP A 598 -28.95 28.45 -4.12
N ASN A 599 -29.86 29.44 -4.20
CA ASN A 599 -31.30 29.14 -4.32
C ASN A 599 -31.64 28.45 -5.65
N ASP A 600 -30.80 28.61 -6.67
CA ASP A 600 -30.97 27.94 -7.95
C ASP A 600 -30.67 26.44 -7.81
N ASP A 601 -29.63 26.05 -7.07
CA ASP A 601 -29.34 24.62 -6.77
C ASP A 601 -30.50 23.96 -6.02
N LEU A 602 -31.13 24.70 -5.10
CA LEU A 602 -32.33 24.25 -4.38
C LEU A 602 -33.55 24.07 -5.27
N TYR A 603 -33.63 24.84 -6.33
CA TYR A 603 -34.71 24.80 -7.29
C TYR A 603 -34.60 23.57 -8.19
N ASP A 604 -33.37 23.20 -8.58
CA ASP A 604 -33.09 22.00 -9.37
C ASP A 604 -33.58 20.72 -8.69
N TRP A 605 -33.58 20.70 -7.35
CA TRP A 605 -34.05 19.57 -6.53
C TRP A 605 -35.40 19.79 -5.85
N GLU A 606 -36.25 20.67 -6.38
CA GLU A 606 -37.60 20.90 -5.86
C GLU A 606 -38.44 19.61 -5.96
N ASN A 607 -39.12 19.24 -4.86
CA ASN A 607 -39.86 17.98 -4.70
C ASN A 607 -38.99 16.71 -4.66
N ASN A 608 -37.70 16.80 -4.35
CA ASN A 608 -36.93 15.62 -3.96
C ASN A 608 -37.15 15.30 -2.47
N SER A 609 -37.49 14.05 -2.16
CA SER A 609 -37.78 13.64 -0.78
C SER A 609 -36.61 13.87 0.18
N THR A 610 -35.37 13.72 -0.30
CA THR A 610 -34.13 13.92 0.49
C THR A 610 -34.00 15.36 0.96
N ILE A 611 -34.17 16.32 0.04
CA ILE A 611 -34.03 17.75 0.32
C ILE A 611 -35.20 18.24 1.16
N ASP A 612 -36.41 17.77 0.88
CA ASP A 612 -37.59 18.10 1.68
C ASP A 612 -37.46 17.56 3.11
N HIS A 613 -36.95 16.34 3.27
CA HIS A 613 -36.67 15.76 4.59
C HIS A 613 -35.62 16.58 5.36
N LEU A 614 -34.54 16.99 4.69
CA LEU A 614 -33.50 17.83 5.29
C LEU A 614 -34.03 19.20 5.73
N LYS A 615 -34.89 19.83 4.91
CA LYS A 615 -35.61 21.07 5.28
C LYS A 615 -36.51 20.85 6.50
N ASP A 616 -37.23 19.72 6.57
CA ASP A 616 -38.11 19.39 7.71
C ASP A 616 -37.30 19.17 9.00
N LEU A 617 -36.14 18.48 8.92
CA LEU A 617 -35.23 18.33 10.05
C LEU A 617 -34.70 19.67 10.58
N GLN A 618 -34.33 20.60 9.70
CA GLN A 618 -33.89 21.94 10.11
C GLN A 618 -35.02 22.76 10.72
N LYS A 619 -36.22 22.66 10.15
CA LYS A 619 -37.42 23.29 10.73
C LYS A 619 -37.64 22.75 12.14
N ARG A 620 -37.62 21.43 12.33
CA ARG A 620 -37.76 20.78 13.64
C ARG A 620 -36.70 21.23 14.65
N LEU A 621 -35.44 21.33 14.22
CA LEU A 621 -34.36 21.85 15.07
C LEU A 621 -34.66 23.28 15.56
N LYS A 622 -35.29 24.10 14.73
CA LYS A 622 -35.61 25.51 15.05
C LYS A 622 -36.90 25.68 15.84
N SER A 623 -37.99 25.02 15.44
CA SER A 623 -39.34 25.22 15.98
C SER A 623 -39.73 24.22 17.05
N TRP A 624 -39.00 23.12 17.19
CA TRP A 624 -39.38 21.95 17.99
C TRP A 624 -40.79 21.43 17.65
N SER A 625 -41.27 21.62 16.42
CA SER A 625 -42.61 21.18 15.99
C SER A 625 -42.58 19.74 15.48
N PRO A 626 -43.48 18.85 15.93
CA PRO A 626 -43.54 17.46 15.46
C PRO A 626 -44.15 17.32 14.06
N ASP A 627 -44.86 18.32 13.56
CA ASP A 627 -45.64 18.22 12.33
C ASP A 627 -44.76 18.04 11.09
N THR A 628 -45.11 17.08 10.23
CA THR A 628 -44.47 16.85 8.94
C THR A 628 -45.50 16.84 7.82
N SER A 629 -45.17 17.49 6.70
CA SER A 629 -45.97 17.43 5.47
C SER A 629 -45.38 16.44 4.45
N LEU A 630 -44.26 15.78 4.77
CA LEU A 630 -43.61 14.86 3.82
C LEU A 630 -44.50 13.67 3.47
N GLY A 631 -45.31 13.18 4.42
CA GLY A 631 -46.21 12.05 4.18
C GLY A 631 -47.28 12.30 3.13
N ASP A 632 -47.64 13.57 2.91
CA ASP A 632 -48.62 13.96 1.89
C ASP A 632 -47.95 14.12 0.52
N ALA A 633 -46.68 14.56 0.50
CA ALA A 633 -45.92 14.82 -0.71
C ALA A 633 -45.24 13.56 -1.29
N HIS A 634 -44.70 12.70 -0.42
CA HIS A 634 -43.85 11.58 -0.76
C HIS A 634 -44.29 10.29 -0.06
N ARG A 635 -44.18 9.15 -0.75
CA ARG A 635 -44.55 7.81 -0.22
C ARG A 635 -43.36 6.86 -0.12
N ASP A 636 -42.15 7.40 -0.13
CA ASP A 636 -40.91 6.65 -0.05
C ASP A 636 -40.57 6.29 1.41
N ARG A 637 -39.55 5.44 1.61
CA ARG A 637 -39.13 5.06 2.97
C ARG A 637 -38.60 6.25 3.76
N LEU A 638 -38.02 7.25 3.10
CA LEU A 638 -37.54 8.45 3.76
C LEU A 638 -38.70 9.24 4.39
N SER A 639 -39.85 9.35 3.72
CA SER A 639 -41.04 9.98 4.30
C SER A 639 -41.56 9.20 5.52
N LEU A 640 -41.51 7.86 5.49
CA LEU A 640 -41.80 7.02 6.65
C LEU A 640 -40.85 7.34 7.83
N HIS A 641 -39.54 7.45 7.59
CA HIS A 641 -38.57 7.86 8.64
C HIS A 641 -38.84 9.27 9.17
N ALA A 642 -39.27 10.20 8.31
CA ALA A 642 -39.68 11.55 8.71
C ALA A 642 -40.90 11.53 9.66
N GLN A 643 -41.91 10.71 9.35
CA GLN A 643 -43.09 10.55 10.19
C GLN A 643 -42.77 9.81 11.50
N LEU A 644 -41.90 8.81 11.48
CA LEU A 644 -41.41 8.15 12.72
C LEU A 644 -40.63 9.13 13.61
N SER A 645 -39.88 10.05 13.02
CA SER A 645 -39.23 11.14 13.76
C SER A 645 -40.26 12.07 14.42
N SER A 646 -41.44 12.26 13.80
CA SER A 646 -42.57 12.98 14.42
C SER A 646 -43.16 12.22 15.59
N VAL A 647 -43.34 10.91 15.48
CA VAL A 647 -43.79 10.04 16.59
C VAL A 647 -42.83 10.17 17.77
N ALA A 648 -41.51 10.03 17.54
CA ALA A 648 -40.51 10.17 18.59
C ALA A 648 -40.56 11.55 19.28
N MET A 649 -40.80 12.61 18.50
CA MET A 649 -40.92 13.97 19.03
C MET A 649 -42.21 14.18 19.84
N LEU A 650 -43.34 13.64 19.39
CA LEU A 650 -44.60 13.66 20.14
C LEU A 650 -44.46 12.92 21.48
N ARG A 651 -43.81 11.76 21.48
CA ARG A 651 -43.48 11.02 22.71
C ARG A 651 -42.61 11.85 23.64
N ALA A 652 -41.56 12.50 23.12
CA ALA A 652 -40.70 13.38 23.92
C ALA A 652 -41.46 14.59 24.51
N GLN A 653 -42.52 15.05 23.82
CA GLN A 653 -43.43 16.10 24.29
C GLN A 653 -44.56 15.58 25.19
N ARG A 654 -44.56 14.29 25.55
CA ARG A 654 -45.61 13.61 26.34
C ARG A 654 -47.00 13.60 25.67
N ARG A 655 -47.04 13.66 24.35
CA ARG A 655 -48.25 13.54 23.54
C ARG A 655 -48.35 12.13 22.95
N SER A 656 -48.28 11.12 23.81
CA SER A 656 -48.18 9.71 23.38
C SER A 656 -49.47 9.18 22.74
N GLU A 657 -50.63 9.77 23.03
CA GLU A 657 -51.90 9.45 22.34
C GLU A 657 -51.83 9.85 20.86
N ASP A 658 -51.49 11.12 20.57
CA ASP A 658 -51.29 11.61 19.20
C ASP A 658 -50.19 10.82 18.47
N ALA A 659 -49.14 10.44 19.20
CA ALA A 659 -48.04 9.64 18.67
C ALA A 659 -48.51 8.23 18.28
N LEU A 660 -49.37 7.62 19.10
CA LEU A 660 -49.93 6.30 18.84
C LEU A 660 -50.84 6.33 17.60
N ASP A 661 -51.72 7.32 17.49
CA ASP A 661 -52.60 7.48 16.33
C ASP A 661 -51.81 7.58 15.03
N LEU A 662 -50.77 8.43 15.02
CA LEU A 662 -49.86 8.54 13.88
C LEU A 662 -49.16 7.21 13.59
N CYS A 663 -48.63 6.52 14.60
CA CYS A 663 -47.97 5.23 14.43
C CYS A 663 -48.91 4.15 13.88
N LEU A 664 -50.17 4.10 14.31
CA LEU A 664 -51.16 3.16 13.80
C LEU A 664 -51.47 3.41 12.32
N ASP A 665 -51.53 4.67 11.90
CA ASP A 665 -51.68 5.03 10.49
C ASP A 665 -50.43 4.64 9.67
N LEU A 666 -49.23 4.73 10.24
CA LEU A 666 -48.01 4.22 9.62
C LEU A 666 -48.03 2.70 9.46
N VAL A 667 -48.50 1.96 10.47
CA VAL A 667 -48.63 0.49 10.37
C VAL A 667 -49.68 0.10 9.34
N ARG A 668 -50.78 0.86 9.20
CA ARG A 668 -51.80 0.62 8.16
C ARG A 668 -51.27 0.85 6.75
N THR A 669 -50.44 1.87 6.56
CA THR A 669 -49.86 2.22 5.25
C THR A 669 -48.66 1.35 4.90
N HIS A 670 -47.85 0.98 5.89
CA HIS A 670 -46.65 0.16 5.76
C HIS A 670 -46.69 -1.01 6.76
N PRO A 671 -47.51 -2.05 6.49
CA PRO A 671 -47.69 -3.16 7.42
C PRO A 671 -46.38 -3.89 7.70
N ASP A 672 -45.48 -4.01 6.71
CA ASP A 672 -44.21 -4.74 6.86
C ASP A 672 -43.12 -3.93 7.57
N SER A 673 -43.40 -2.71 8.04
CA SER A 673 -42.39 -1.89 8.72
C SER A 673 -42.20 -2.31 10.17
N THR A 674 -41.07 -2.93 10.46
CA THR A 674 -40.63 -3.28 11.83
C THR A 674 -40.55 -2.03 12.71
N LEU A 675 -40.00 -0.91 12.19
CA LEU A 675 -39.90 0.35 12.93
C LEU A 675 -41.25 0.95 13.34
N ALA A 676 -42.24 0.94 12.44
CA ALA A 676 -43.56 1.47 12.76
C ALA A 676 -44.25 0.66 13.87
N ARG A 677 -44.11 -0.66 13.85
CA ARG A 677 -44.63 -1.56 14.88
C ARG A 677 -43.90 -1.38 16.22
N ILE A 678 -42.56 -1.27 16.21
CA ILE A 678 -41.78 -0.94 17.42
C ILE A 678 -42.22 0.42 17.98
N GLY A 679 -42.40 1.43 17.13
CA GLY A 679 -42.92 2.74 17.52
C GLY A 679 -44.28 2.65 18.21
N CYS A 680 -45.19 1.83 17.68
CA CYS A 680 -46.50 1.57 18.26
C CYS A 680 -46.38 0.94 19.66
N ALA A 681 -45.59 -0.12 19.81
CA ALA A 681 -45.36 -0.79 21.09
C ALA A 681 -44.76 0.19 22.13
N LEU A 682 -43.80 1.02 21.72
CA LEU A 682 -43.20 2.03 22.60
C LEU A 682 -44.21 3.13 23.00
N CYS A 683 -45.11 3.55 22.11
CA CYS A 683 -46.20 4.46 22.46
C CYS A 683 -47.19 3.82 23.46
N MET A 684 -47.53 2.54 23.29
CA MET A 684 -48.39 1.79 24.21
C MET A 684 -47.75 1.67 25.59
N ILE A 685 -46.43 1.44 25.67
CA ILE A 685 -45.68 1.44 26.93
C ILE A 685 -45.79 2.80 27.62
N ASP A 686 -45.62 3.91 26.89
CA ASP A 686 -45.76 5.26 27.45
C ASP A 686 -47.17 5.54 28.00
N LEU A 687 -48.20 4.87 27.45
CA LEU A 687 -49.60 4.94 27.89
C LEU A 687 -49.97 3.88 28.95
N GLU A 688 -48.98 3.15 29.48
CA GLU A 688 -49.15 2.07 30.47
C GLU A 688 -49.97 0.85 29.96
N GLN A 689 -50.12 0.70 28.64
CA GLN A 689 -50.79 -0.42 27.97
C GLN A 689 -49.82 -1.58 27.69
N TRP A 690 -49.31 -2.19 28.76
CA TRP A 690 -48.25 -3.21 28.67
C TRP A 690 -48.66 -4.50 27.96
N PHE A 691 -49.92 -4.93 28.08
CA PHE A 691 -50.40 -6.15 27.42
C PHE A 691 -50.48 -5.98 25.90
N ASP A 692 -51.04 -4.86 25.44
CA ASP A 692 -51.12 -4.57 24.01
C ASP A 692 -49.71 -4.38 23.40
N ALA A 693 -48.79 -3.76 24.14
CA ALA A 693 -47.39 -3.64 23.73
C ALA A 693 -46.69 -5.00 23.63
N LEU A 694 -47.02 -5.94 24.52
CA LEU A 694 -46.48 -7.31 24.49
C LEU A 694 -47.00 -8.08 23.26
N ASP A 695 -48.29 -7.96 22.95
CA ASP A 695 -48.88 -8.61 21.78
C ASP A 695 -48.22 -8.13 20.47
N VAL A 696 -48.00 -6.82 20.35
CA VAL A 696 -47.26 -6.24 19.20
C VAL A 696 -45.81 -6.72 19.17
N PHE A 697 -45.16 -6.82 20.33
CA PHE A 697 -43.79 -7.34 20.40
C PHE A 697 -43.71 -8.80 19.96
N GLU A 698 -44.63 -9.66 20.40
CA GLU A 698 -44.65 -11.08 20.00
C GLU A 698 -44.78 -11.21 18.47
N GLU A 699 -45.69 -10.45 17.85
CA GLU A 699 -45.84 -10.43 16.39
C GLU A 699 -44.55 -10.00 15.68
N VAL A 700 -43.91 -8.93 16.15
CA VAL A 700 -42.68 -8.40 15.55
C VAL A 700 -41.49 -9.34 15.78
N ASN A 701 -41.44 -10.01 16.93
CA ASN A 701 -40.38 -10.97 17.25
C ASN A 701 -40.51 -12.26 16.43
N GLU A 702 -41.73 -12.65 16.04
CA GLU A 702 -41.95 -13.73 15.08
C GLU A 702 -41.54 -13.34 13.66
N SER A 703 -41.78 -12.09 13.24
CA SER A 703 -41.46 -11.64 11.88
C SER A 703 -39.98 -11.29 11.69
N SER A 704 -39.34 -10.66 12.69
CA SER A 704 -38.01 -10.06 12.59
C SER A 704 -37.15 -10.31 13.84
N PRO A 705 -36.88 -11.57 14.22
CA PRO A 705 -36.17 -11.92 15.46
C PRO A 705 -34.70 -11.47 15.49
N ASP A 706 -34.08 -11.35 14.31
CA ASP A 706 -32.66 -10.99 14.18
C ASP A 706 -32.41 -9.48 14.21
N ASP A 707 -33.45 -8.65 14.16
CA ASP A 707 -33.31 -7.19 14.22
C ASP A 707 -32.88 -6.75 15.64
N PRO A 708 -31.72 -6.07 15.78
CA PRO A 708 -31.26 -5.55 17.07
C PRO A 708 -32.25 -4.61 17.76
N ARG A 709 -33.07 -3.89 16.98
CA ARG A 709 -34.10 -2.97 17.48
C ARG A 709 -35.24 -3.73 18.18
N VAL A 710 -35.59 -4.90 17.66
CA VAL A 710 -36.61 -5.80 18.26
C VAL A 710 -36.07 -6.43 19.55
N ARG A 711 -34.80 -6.84 19.54
CA ARG A 711 -34.11 -7.31 20.76
C ARG A 711 -33.98 -6.22 21.83
N ALA A 712 -33.85 -4.96 21.42
CA ALA A 712 -33.87 -3.84 22.37
C ALA A 712 -35.26 -3.67 23.00
N LEU A 713 -36.34 -3.80 22.20
CA LEU A 713 -37.72 -3.78 22.71
C LEU A 713 -37.99 -4.94 23.69
N SER A 714 -37.47 -6.13 23.41
CA SER A 714 -37.60 -7.28 24.34
C SER A 714 -36.94 -6.98 25.69
N GLY A 715 -35.76 -6.36 25.68
CA GLY A 715 -35.07 -5.89 26.88
C GLY A 715 -35.88 -4.88 27.68
N ILE A 716 -36.53 -3.92 27.01
CA ILE A 716 -37.41 -2.92 27.65
C ILE A 716 -38.62 -3.60 28.33
N LEU A 717 -39.18 -4.62 27.70
CA LEU A 717 -40.30 -5.42 28.24
C LEU A 717 -39.88 -6.41 29.33
N GLY A 718 -38.59 -6.47 29.68
CA GLY A 718 -38.07 -7.29 30.77
C GLY A 718 -37.61 -8.70 30.39
N PHE A 719 -37.53 -9.01 29.09
CA PHE A 719 -36.90 -10.25 28.62
C PHE A 719 -35.37 -10.14 28.68
N HIS A 720 -34.69 -11.29 28.70
CA HIS A 720 -33.24 -11.32 28.71
C HIS A 720 -32.70 -10.94 27.32
N ALA A 721 -31.90 -9.88 27.24
CA ALA A 721 -31.18 -9.47 26.04
C ALA A 721 -29.72 -9.11 26.40
N GLU A 722 -28.77 -9.62 25.63
CA GLU A 722 -27.34 -9.33 25.83
C GLU A 722 -26.98 -7.97 25.20
N PRO A 723 -26.20 -7.11 25.90
CA PRO A 723 -25.83 -5.78 25.39
C PRO A 723 -24.67 -5.84 24.37
N SER A 724 -24.69 -6.83 23.46
CA SER A 724 -23.67 -7.00 22.42
C SER A 724 -23.89 -6.12 21.20
N GLU A 725 -25.08 -5.56 21.04
CA GLU A 725 -25.49 -4.69 19.92
C GLU A 725 -25.78 -3.28 20.44
N LEU A 726 -25.56 -2.26 19.60
CA LEU A 726 -25.75 -0.84 19.94
C LEU A 726 -27.14 -0.59 20.56
N GLU A 727 -28.20 -1.02 19.89
CA GLU A 727 -29.59 -0.73 20.24
C GLU A 727 -29.96 -1.31 21.61
N VAL A 728 -29.51 -2.54 21.89
CA VAL A 728 -29.72 -3.21 23.17
C VAL A 728 -28.88 -2.55 24.28
N ALA A 729 -27.62 -2.22 23.99
CA ALA A 729 -26.75 -1.51 24.92
C ALA A 729 -27.30 -0.13 25.30
N LEU A 730 -27.89 0.59 24.35
CA LEU A 730 -28.55 1.88 24.60
C LEU A 730 -29.81 1.73 25.48
N ALA A 731 -30.62 0.70 25.24
CA ALA A 731 -31.88 0.48 25.94
C ALA A 731 -31.72 -0.02 27.38
N ILE A 732 -30.93 -1.07 27.59
CA ILE A 732 -30.81 -1.77 28.89
C ILE A 732 -29.36 -1.90 29.40
N GLY A 733 -28.36 -1.53 28.59
CA GLY A 733 -26.96 -1.66 28.95
C GLY A 733 -26.47 -0.66 30.00
N SER A 734 -25.31 -0.94 30.58
CA SER A 734 -24.63 -0.05 31.52
C SER A 734 -23.96 1.14 30.82
N ASP A 735 -23.59 2.19 31.57
CA ASP A 735 -22.88 3.35 31.00
C ASP A 735 -21.55 2.94 30.32
N THR A 736 -20.88 1.89 30.82
CA THR A 736 -19.67 1.35 30.18
C THR A 736 -19.98 0.69 28.84
N ASP A 737 -21.08 -0.06 28.75
CA ASP A 737 -21.50 -0.73 27.51
C ASP A 737 -21.94 0.31 26.47
N LYS A 738 -22.54 1.42 26.89
CA LYS A 738 -22.90 2.53 25.99
C LYS A 738 -21.66 3.25 25.45
N ALA A 739 -20.66 3.45 26.31
CA ALA A 739 -19.44 4.16 25.95
C ALA A 739 -18.58 3.42 24.91
N THR A 740 -18.66 2.08 24.81
CA THR A 740 -17.90 1.33 23.80
C THR A 740 -18.32 1.63 22.37
N TRP A 741 -19.53 2.16 22.17
CA TRP A 741 -20.09 2.40 20.84
C TRP A 741 -19.87 3.81 20.30
N ILE A 742 -19.23 4.71 21.05
CA ILE A 742 -19.05 6.10 20.63
C ILE A 742 -18.21 6.20 19.36
N ASP A 743 -17.16 5.38 19.28
CA ASP A 743 -16.30 5.34 18.10
C ASP A 743 -17.00 4.71 16.89
N ASP A 744 -17.92 3.78 17.11
CA ASP A 744 -18.67 3.07 16.06
C ASP A 744 -19.96 3.79 15.62
N ALA A 745 -20.52 4.67 16.44
CA ALA A 745 -21.74 5.42 16.19
C ALA A 745 -21.58 6.91 16.56
N PRO A 746 -20.67 7.65 15.89
CA PRO A 746 -20.27 8.99 16.32
C PRO A 746 -21.40 10.04 16.24
N VAL A 747 -22.43 9.78 15.45
CA VAL A 747 -23.61 10.65 15.26
C VAL A 747 -24.76 10.33 16.20
N ASN A 748 -24.64 9.29 17.03
CA ASN A 748 -25.73 8.89 17.92
C ASN A 748 -25.66 9.67 19.25
N PRO A 749 -26.62 10.58 19.53
CA PRO A 749 -26.59 11.42 20.73
C PRO A 749 -26.76 10.61 22.02
N PHE A 750 -27.39 9.43 21.99
CA PHE A 750 -27.55 8.59 23.18
C PHE A 750 -26.26 7.86 23.55
N ALA A 751 -25.49 7.40 22.56
CA ALA A 751 -24.15 6.86 22.80
C ALA A 751 -23.23 7.93 23.41
N ALA A 752 -23.33 9.17 22.91
CA ALA A 752 -22.59 10.33 23.41
C ALA A 752 -22.89 10.65 24.89
N LEU A 753 -24.15 10.56 25.31
CA LEU A 753 -24.55 10.78 26.71
C LEU A 753 -23.94 9.75 27.67
N GLY A 754 -23.63 8.53 27.19
CA GLY A 754 -22.97 7.49 27.96
C GLY A 754 -21.53 7.83 28.36
N ALA A 755 -20.80 8.60 27.55
CA ALA A 755 -19.47 9.09 27.93
C ALA A 755 -19.53 10.49 28.56
N ARG A 756 -19.06 10.58 29.80
CA ARG A 756 -18.89 11.85 30.53
C ARG A 756 -20.16 12.73 30.51
N LYS A 757 -21.35 12.13 30.39
CA LYS A 757 -22.65 12.83 30.34
C LYS A 757 -22.74 13.87 29.22
N GLY A 758 -22.09 13.63 28.08
CA GLY A 758 -22.09 14.56 26.93
C GLY A 758 -21.24 15.81 27.13
N MET A 759 -20.38 15.88 28.15
CA MET A 759 -19.47 17.01 28.38
C MET A 759 -18.18 16.92 27.56
N ASP A 760 -17.98 15.86 26.76
CA ASP A 760 -16.81 15.76 25.90
C ASP A 760 -16.93 16.71 24.71
N GLU A 761 -15.93 17.57 24.52
CA GLU A 761 -15.92 18.65 23.53
C GLU A 761 -16.00 18.11 22.09
N ALA A 762 -15.53 16.88 21.85
CA ALA A 762 -15.63 16.21 20.56
C ALA A 762 -17.07 15.78 20.20
N LEU A 763 -17.93 15.54 21.21
CA LEU A 763 -19.34 15.17 21.04
C LEU A 763 -20.24 16.42 20.93
N ASN A 764 -19.92 17.50 21.63
CA ASN A 764 -20.57 18.81 21.44
C ASN A 764 -20.24 19.43 20.07
N ALA A 765 -19.12 19.05 19.45
CA ALA A 765 -18.81 19.43 18.07
C ALA A 765 -19.68 18.71 17.03
N ASN A 766 -20.53 17.74 17.42
CA ASN A 766 -21.49 17.04 16.56
C ASN A 766 -22.93 17.58 16.67
N VAL A 767 -23.22 18.52 17.58
CA VAL A 767 -24.53 19.21 17.71
C VAL A 767 -24.50 20.56 17.01
#